data_AF-A0A1U8MUW9-F1
#
_entry.id   AF-A0A1U8MUW9-F1
#
_cell.length_a   1.000
_cell.length_b   1.000
_cell.length_c   1.000
_cell.angle_alpha   90.00
_cell.angle_beta   90.00
_cell.angle_gamma   90.00
#
_symmetry.space_group_name_H-M   'P 1'
#
loop_
_entity.id
_entity.type
_entity.pdbx_description
1 polymer ?
#
loop_
_entity_poly.entity_id
_entity_poly.type
_entity_poly.pdbx_seq_one_letter_code
_entity_poly.pdbx_strand_id
1 'polypeptide(L)'
;MATRGSRSEKVKRIFQQFDTNRDGGLNRDEMAALVVAVNPRVKFSDEQINAILDEVFRTYGEFIDGEKGLTYDGLLRTYDDGAGDVDRDFDALGLELNFDENKGASIVSEASSSSIADERVIESQKKQRTAAWAVSPHHGIVFDDTWKLVDDLEILLKRLKAKQAKDAKFRNDNFDAYSDAGWSRELGASAELSEKRVYWEESGPDYALFVKELGALRSRADGARSREEAFDGHMAIGRVLYEHQLFKEALICFKRSCELQPMDVRPHFRAGNCLYVLGKSKEAKEEFLLALESAEAGGNQWGYLLPQIYVNLGIALEGEGMVLSACEYYREAAILCPTHYRALKLLGSALFGVGEYRAAVKALEEAIFMKPDYADAHCDLASALHGMGEDERAIEVFQKAIDLKPGHVDALYNLGGLYMDLGRFQRASEMYTRVLAVWPNHWRAQLNKAVSLLGAGETEEAKKALKEALKMTNRVELNDAIYHLKQLQKKKVKTNGGSNGEAAFVIVDPSKFKTLGEKTTLRQDLGNALQIRAFQRLTRLNRCEVDLLKKEMSETDVPVSYSGSGGPQKSIRKPNLEEVLRKLLNFLKPETFQGAVKAINEKILSVLDETGSGRVDLGMFYAVLAPLCSGPPDNRKRIAFDALLWRPVNEGGSHIRKVDAVQYIKLLRAIFIPSHGVSEMLEVHGETDTSMVSFNEFLVMFNDPDWGFGILSTFLKLETGDRNRHEHHVCSVCRYPIIGSRFKEVKSHFSLCNQCYSEGKVPPNFKQDEYKFKEYGKEAEAMKDKCLCFNLQSRKDP
;
A
#
# COMPACT_ATOMS: atom_id res chain seq x y z
N MET A 1 -42.73 14.11 15.08
CA MET A 1 -42.81 15.19 16.10
C MET A 1 -42.98 14.53 17.46
N ALA A 2 -41.91 14.53 18.25
CA ALA A 2 -41.88 14.32 19.70
C ALA A 2 -40.74 15.22 20.18
N THR A 3 -41.05 16.22 20.99
CA THR A 3 -40.17 17.34 21.35
C THR A 3 -39.16 16.91 22.42
N ARG A 4 -37.87 16.85 22.04
CA ARG A 4 -36.72 16.75 22.97
C ARG A 4 -36.65 18.06 23.77
N GLY A 5 -36.71 18.01 25.10
CA GLY A 5 -36.45 19.19 25.95
C GLY A 5 -35.00 19.68 25.85
N SER A 6 -34.73 20.88 26.38
CA SER A 6 -33.38 21.46 26.35
C SER A 6 -32.38 20.59 27.15
N ARG A 7 -31.16 20.40 26.62
CA ARG A 7 -30.10 19.57 27.24
C ARG A 7 -29.77 20.00 28.68
N SER A 8 -29.78 21.30 28.93
CA SER A 8 -29.61 21.91 30.27
C SER A 8 -30.66 21.39 31.27
N GLU A 9 -31.92 21.23 30.83
CA GLU A 9 -33.00 20.68 31.65
C GLU A 9 -32.72 19.22 32.05
N LYS A 10 -32.19 18.41 31.14
CA LYS A 10 -31.88 17.00 31.38
C LYS A 10 -30.72 16.84 32.35
N VAL A 11 -29.63 17.57 32.13
CA VAL A 11 -28.49 17.58 33.05
C VAL A 11 -28.91 18.06 34.43
N LYS A 12 -29.78 19.07 34.51
CA LYS A 12 -30.29 19.58 35.79
C LYS A 12 -31.05 18.52 36.57
N ARG A 13 -31.84 17.69 35.88
CA ARG A 13 -32.55 16.57 36.52
C ARG A 13 -31.63 15.44 36.95
N ILE A 14 -30.62 15.10 36.14
CA ILE A 14 -29.58 14.12 36.52
C ILE A 14 -28.84 14.64 37.76
N PHE A 15 -28.39 15.89 37.73
CA PHE A 15 -27.71 16.54 38.84
C PHE A 15 -28.56 16.48 40.12
N GLN A 16 -29.84 16.86 40.05
CA GLN A 16 -30.77 16.82 41.18
C GLN A 16 -31.08 15.41 41.70
N GLN A 17 -30.95 14.38 40.85
CA GLN A 17 -31.17 12.99 41.27
C GLN A 17 -30.00 12.46 42.12
N PHE A 18 -28.78 12.90 41.82
CA PHE A 18 -27.55 12.40 42.45
C PHE A 18 -26.97 13.34 43.51
N ASP A 19 -27.40 14.61 43.57
CA ASP A 19 -27.17 15.53 44.70
C ASP A 19 -28.11 15.13 45.85
N THR A 20 -27.74 14.05 46.55
CA THR A 20 -28.58 13.41 47.57
C THR A 20 -28.65 14.22 48.86
N ASN A 21 -27.58 14.93 49.19
CA ASN A 21 -27.48 15.81 50.34
C ASN A 21 -28.07 17.23 50.08
N ARG A 22 -28.35 17.58 48.81
CA ARG A 22 -28.88 18.89 48.35
C ARG A 22 -28.00 20.07 48.72
N ASP A 23 -26.69 19.86 48.76
CA ASP A 23 -25.73 20.92 49.05
C ASP A 23 -25.34 21.74 47.82
N GLY A 24 -25.71 21.27 46.62
CA GLY A 24 -25.43 21.93 45.34
C GLY A 24 -24.13 21.49 44.67
N GLY A 25 -23.51 20.40 45.11
CA GLY A 25 -22.40 19.72 44.45
C GLY A 25 -22.59 18.19 44.42
N LEU A 26 -21.84 17.52 43.54
CA LEU A 26 -21.70 16.06 43.55
C LEU A 26 -20.36 15.70 44.16
N ASN A 27 -20.39 15.20 45.39
CA ASN A 27 -19.19 14.68 46.03
C ASN A 27 -18.70 13.39 45.34
N ARG A 28 -17.54 12.86 45.74
CA ARG A 28 -16.94 11.69 45.07
C ARG A 28 -17.84 10.45 45.12
N ASP A 29 -18.58 10.26 46.20
CA ASP A 29 -19.48 9.10 46.37
C ASP A 29 -20.74 9.25 45.50
N GLU A 30 -21.30 10.46 45.43
CA GLU A 30 -22.45 10.79 44.56
C GLU A 30 -22.08 10.68 43.08
N MET A 31 -20.87 11.12 42.72
CA MET A 31 -20.35 10.98 41.36
C MET A 31 -20.04 9.51 41.01
N ALA A 32 -19.53 8.71 41.96
CA ALA A 32 -19.38 7.27 41.78
C ALA A 32 -20.73 6.59 41.50
N ALA A 33 -21.76 6.95 42.29
CA ALA A 33 -23.11 6.45 42.12
C ALA A 33 -23.69 6.80 40.74
N LEU A 34 -23.46 8.03 40.27
CA LEU A 34 -23.85 8.45 38.92
C LEU A 34 -23.18 7.59 37.84
N VAL A 35 -21.86 7.40 37.90
CA VAL A 35 -21.09 6.62 36.92
C VAL A 35 -21.58 5.17 36.82
N VAL A 36 -21.91 4.55 37.96
CA VAL A 36 -22.45 3.19 38.01
C VAL A 36 -23.87 3.15 37.46
N ALA A 37 -24.72 4.09 37.87
CA ALA A 37 -26.14 4.10 37.48
C ALA A 37 -26.34 4.29 35.97
N VAL A 38 -25.52 5.11 35.32
CA VAL A 38 -25.61 5.35 33.87
C VAL A 38 -24.97 4.23 33.02
N ASN A 39 -24.27 3.29 33.65
CA ASN A 39 -23.60 2.16 32.98
C ASN A 39 -24.00 0.78 33.56
N PRO A 40 -25.30 0.41 33.57
CA PRO A 40 -25.79 -0.78 34.29
C PRO A 40 -25.29 -2.13 33.74
N ARG A 41 -24.62 -2.14 32.59
CA ARG A 41 -24.08 -3.35 31.93
C ARG A 41 -22.58 -3.54 32.16
N VAL A 42 -21.91 -2.60 32.80
CA VAL A 42 -20.47 -2.64 33.10
C VAL A 42 -20.29 -2.77 34.59
N LYS A 43 -19.54 -3.79 35.03
CA LYS A 43 -19.10 -3.90 36.43
C LYS A 43 -17.73 -3.24 36.53
N PHE A 44 -17.70 -2.04 37.08
CA PHE A 44 -16.44 -1.36 37.40
C PHE A 44 -15.85 -1.92 38.69
N SER A 45 -14.52 -2.02 38.75
CA SER A 45 -13.80 -2.17 40.01
C SER A 45 -13.64 -0.82 40.72
N ASP A 46 -13.45 -0.82 42.03
CA ASP A 46 -13.28 0.41 42.82
C ASP A 46 -12.07 1.23 42.35
N GLU A 47 -11.02 0.56 41.87
CA GLU A 47 -9.83 1.19 41.27
C GLU A 47 -10.16 1.93 39.96
N GLN A 48 -11.03 1.35 39.12
CA GLN A 48 -11.48 1.99 37.88
C GLN A 48 -12.41 3.16 38.15
N ILE A 49 -13.31 3.05 39.13
CA ILE A 49 -14.18 4.18 39.53
C ILE A 49 -13.31 5.32 40.05
N ASN A 50 -12.36 5.04 40.93
CA ASN A 50 -11.46 6.06 41.46
C ASN A 50 -10.60 6.73 40.36
N ALA A 51 -10.09 5.98 39.39
CA ALA A 51 -9.35 6.54 38.26
C ALA A 51 -10.20 7.48 37.39
N ILE A 52 -11.48 7.12 37.15
CA ILE A 52 -12.43 7.97 36.42
C ILE A 52 -12.70 9.25 37.21
N LEU A 53 -12.97 9.13 38.52
CA LEU A 53 -13.24 10.27 39.38
C LEU A 53 -12.03 11.18 39.53
N ASP A 54 -10.82 10.63 39.63
CA ASP A 54 -9.59 11.43 39.69
C ASP A 54 -9.40 12.24 38.42
N GLU A 55 -9.68 11.67 37.25
CA GLU A 55 -9.59 12.40 36.00
C GLU A 55 -10.68 13.48 35.87
N VAL A 56 -11.91 13.19 36.28
CA VAL A 56 -13.00 14.19 36.30
C VAL A 56 -12.66 15.33 37.25
N PHE A 57 -12.26 15.04 38.49
CA PHE A 57 -11.99 16.07 39.48
C PHE A 57 -10.71 16.87 39.17
N ARG A 58 -9.74 16.27 38.47
CA ARG A 58 -8.55 16.96 37.97
C ARG A 58 -8.87 17.86 36.78
N THR A 59 -9.69 17.40 35.84
CA THR A 59 -10.00 18.12 34.60
C THR A 59 -10.96 19.29 34.84
N TYR A 60 -11.92 19.13 35.75
CA TYR A 60 -12.95 20.13 36.06
C TYR A 60 -12.72 20.85 37.38
N GLY A 61 -11.46 20.95 37.82
CA GLY A 61 -11.07 21.57 39.10
C GLY A 61 -11.65 22.97 39.34
N GLU A 62 -11.83 23.76 38.28
CA GLU A 62 -12.41 25.12 38.36
C GLU A 62 -13.91 25.13 38.68
N PHE A 63 -14.60 23.99 38.52
CA PHE A 63 -16.03 23.82 38.75
C PHE A 63 -16.34 22.99 40.00
N ILE A 64 -15.34 22.77 40.85
CA ILE A 64 -15.47 22.04 42.11
C ILE A 64 -15.55 23.04 43.27
N ASP A 65 -16.64 22.94 44.05
CA ASP A 65 -16.78 23.65 45.32
C ASP A 65 -16.26 22.74 46.44
N GLY A 66 -15.18 23.15 47.11
CA GLY A 66 -14.28 22.31 47.92
C GLY A 66 -14.92 21.13 48.66
N GLU A 67 -15.84 21.38 49.59
CA GLU A 67 -16.48 20.31 50.39
C GLU A 67 -17.69 19.65 49.72
N LYS A 68 -18.28 20.29 48.70
CA LYS A 68 -19.52 19.85 48.02
C LYS A 68 -19.27 19.03 46.76
N GLY A 69 -18.10 19.19 46.14
CA GLY A 69 -17.72 18.48 44.92
C GLY A 69 -18.14 19.21 43.64
N LEU A 70 -18.41 18.44 42.58
CA LEU A 70 -18.61 18.95 41.23
C LEU A 70 -19.95 19.70 41.14
N THR A 71 -19.93 20.98 40.79
CA THR A 71 -21.15 21.80 40.68
C THR A 71 -22.01 21.43 39.48
N TYR A 72 -23.25 21.93 39.43
CA TYR A 72 -24.14 21.76 38.27
C TYR A 72 -23.48 22.22 36.96
N ASP A 73 -22.84 23.40 36.98
CA ASP A 73 -22.13 23.94 35.81
C ASP A 73 -20.92 23.05 35.46
N GLY A 74 -20.27 22.45 36.47
CA GLY A 74 -19.25 21.43 36.28
C GLY A 74 -19.77 20.17 35.61
N LEU A 75 -20.88 19.60 36.10
CA LEU A 75 -21.49 18.41 35.49
C LEU A 75 -21.96 18.70 34.06
N LEU A 76 -22.60 19.85 33.83
CA LEU A 76 -22.99 20.32 32.50
C LEU A 76 -21.76 20.41 31.59
N ARG A 77 -20.67 20.98 32.10
CA ARG A 77 -19.40 21.05 31.36
C ARG A 77 -18.79 19.68 31.08
N THR A 78 -18.88 18.72 32.01
CA THR A 78 -18.38 17.34 31.77
C THR A 78 -19.13 16.66 30.64
N TYR A 79 -20.43 16.88 30.57
CA TYR A 79 -21.26 16.39 29.48
C TYR A 79 -20.95 17.11 28.17
N ASP A 80 -20.77 18.43 28.19
CA ASP A 80 -20.45 19.24 27.01
C ASP A 80 -19.07 18.92 26.43
N ASP A 81 -18.10 18.60 27.27
CA ASP A 81 -16.76 18.15 26.87
C ASP A 81 -16.74 16.66 26.46
N GLY A 82 -17.89 15.95 26.55
CA GLY A 82 -18.08 14.62 25.97
C GLY A 82 -17.68 13.45 26.88
N ALA A 83 -17.55 13.67 28.19
CA ALA A 83 -17.25 12.60 29.16
C ALA A 83 -18.42 11.60 29.36
N GLY A 84 -19.62 11.95 28.88
CA GLY A 84 -20.83 11.11 28.93
C GLY A 84 -21.86 11.52 27.86
N ASP A 85 -22.93 10.73 27.72
CA ASP A 85 -24.03 11.02 26.79
C ASP A 85 -25.29 11.35 27.60
N VAL A 86 -25.65 12.64 27.68
CA VAL A 86 -26.79 13.12 28.46
C VAL A 86 -28.08 12.40 28.08
N ASP A 87 -28.33 12.17 26.78
CA ASP A 87 -29.58 11.54 26.35
C ASP A 87 -29.60 10.07 26.74
N ARG A 88 -28.49 9.36 26.50
CA ARG A 88 -28.35 7.95 26.91
C ARG A 88 -28.42 7.79 28.42
N ASP A 89 -27.75 8.65 29.17
CA ASP A 89 -27.66 8.59 30.61
C ASP A 89 -29.02 8.96 31.23
N PHE A 90 -29.70 9.98 30.71
CA PHE A 90 -31.07 10.35 31.10
C PHE A 90 -32.07 9.21 30.84
N ASP A 91 -31.96 8.55 29.66
CA ASP A 91 -32.78 7.40 29.31
C ASP A 91 -32.44 6.17 30.16
N ALA A 92 -31.16 5.93 30.47
CA ALA A 92 -30.70 4.83 31.32
C ALA A 92 -31.19 4.98 32.77
N LEU A 93 -31.33 6.22 33.23
CA LEU A 93 -31.88 6.57 34.53
C LEU A 93 -33.41 6.55 34.58
N GLY A 94 -34.09 6.39 33.43
CA GLY A 94 -35.55 6.34 33.34
C GLY A 94 -36.23 7.66 33.72
N LEU A 95 -35.56 8.80 33.50
CA LEU A 95 -36.10 10.12 33.83
C LEU A 95 -37.09 10.59 32.74
N GLU A 96 -38.16 11.29 33.14
CA GLU A 96 -39.15 11.88 32.22
C GLU A 96 -39.18 13.42 32.35
N LEU A 97 -39.40 14.11 31.23
CA LEU A 97 -39.63 15.55 31.19
C LEU A 97 -41.15 15.80 31.35
N ASN A 98 -41.62 15.95 32.58
CA ASN A 98 -43.02 16.24 32.84
C ASN A 98 -43.38 17.66 32.36
N PHE A 99 -44.15 17.76 31.27
CA PHE A 99 -45.00 18.91 31.00
C PHE A 99 -46.41 18.55 31.50
N ASP A 100 -46.73 18.99 32.72
CA ASP A 100 -48.07 19.44 33.15
C ASP A 100 -48.18 19.45 34.68
N GLU A 101 -48.00 20.63 35.28
CA GLU A 101 -48.71 20.96 36.52
C GLU A 101 -50.11 21.45 36.13
N ASN A 102 -51.06 20.52 35.91
CA ASN A 102 -52.42 20.68 36.42
C ASN A 102 -53.35 19.49 36.12
N LYS A 103 -54.01 19.05 37.20
CA LYS A 103 -55.22 18.20 37.33
C LYS A 103 -55.06 16.68 37.32
N GLY A 104 -55.21 16.11 38.52
CA GLY A 104 -56.42 15.33 38.82
C GLY A 104 -56.27 13.81 38.97
N ALA A 105 -56.17 13.37 40.23
CA ALA A 105 -56.50 12.07 40.82
C ALA A 105 -57.20 10.99 39.95
N SER A 106 -56.62 9.78 39.92
CA SER A 106 -57.30 8.48 40.19
C SER A 106 -56.25 7.34 40.24
N ILE A 107 -55.93 6.82 41.43
CA ILE A 107 -56.30 5.50 41.98
C ILE A 107 -55.80 4.26 41.19
N VAL A 108 -54.72 3.66 41.72
CA VAL A 108 -54.46 2.23 42.05
C VAL A 108 -54.81 1.12 41.04
N SER A 109 -53.81 0.32 40.61
CA SER A 109 -53.68 -1.10 41.04
C SER A 109 -52.42 -1.80 40.50
N GLU A 110 -51.75 -2.50 41.42
CA GLU A 110 -50.67 -3.46 41.24
C GLU A 110 -51.17 -4.82 40.70
N ALA A 111 -50.24 -5.60 40.13
CA ALA A 111 -50.03 -7.06 40.27
C ALA A 111 -49.69 -7.71 38.90
N SER A 112 -48.52 -8.30 38.62
CA SER A 112 -47.79 -9.47 39.18
C SER A 112 -47.92 -10.73 38.28
N SER A 113 -46.77 -11.32 37.94
CA SER A 113 -46.52 -12.76 37.60
C SER A 113 -47.07 -13.27 36.26
N SER A 114 -46.57 -14.31 35.58
CA SER A 114 -45.32 -15.10 35.52
C SER A 114 -45.59 -16.18 34.45
N SER A 115 -44.61 -16.62 33.65
CA SER A 115 -44.37 -18.05 33.34
C SER A 115 -43.39 -18.25 32.16
N ILE A 116 -42.47 -19.17 32.37
CA ILE A 116 -41.46 -19.72 31.46
C ILE A 116 -42.08 -20.84 30.60
N ALA A 117 -41.80 -20.88 29.28
CA ALA A 117 -41.55 -22.11 28.48
C ALA A 117 -41.15 -21.80 27.01
N ASP A 118 -39.85 -21.93 26.77
CA ASP A 118 -39.09 -22.50 25.63
C ASP A 118 -39.38 -22.31 24.12
N GLU A 119 -38.24 -22.16 23.42
CA GLU A 119 -37.86 -22.56 22.05
C GLU A 119 -38.40 -21.83 20.79
N ARG A 120 -37.58 -20.91 20.23
CA ARG A 120 -36.85 -21.02 18.92
C ARG A 120 -36.72 -19.70 18.13
N VAL A 121 -35.46 -19.41 17.77
CA VAL A 121 -34.98 -18.57 16.65
C VAL A 121 -35.28 -17.07 16.73
N ILE A 122 -34.29 -16.26 17.09
CA ILE A 122 -33.99 -14.93 16.49
C ILE A 122 -32.50 -14.61 16.74
N GLU A 123 -31.86 -14.12 15.69
CA GLU A 123 -30.43 -13.85 15.53
C GLU A 123 -29.79 -12.99 16.63
N SER A 124 -28.64 -13.47 17.12
CA SER A 124 -27.70 -12.71 17.92
C SER A 124 -26.83 -11.82 17.01
N GLN A 125 -27.28 -10.62 16.69
CA GLN A 125 -26.38 -9.53 16.25
C GLN A 125 -26.03 -8.65 17.46
N LYS A 126 -25.10 -9.14 18.30
CA LYS A 126 -24.39 -8.26 19.24
C LYS A 126 -23.27 -7.58 18.48
N LYS A 127 -23.53 -6.33 18.03
CA LYS A 127 -22.50 -5.39 17.58
C LYS A 127 -21.53 -5.15 18.72
N GLN A 128 -20.34 -5.73 18.60
CA GLN A 128 -19.18 -5.39 19.41
C GLN A 128 -18.71 -4.01 18.92
N ARG A 129 -19.16 -2.95 19.62
CA ARG A 129 -18.84 -1.56 19.29
C ARG A 129 -17.35 -1.33 19.51
N THR A 130 -16.66 -0.98 18.44
CA THR A 130 -15.28 -0.50 18.41
C THR A 130 -15.19 0.87 19.09
N ALA A 131 -14.29 0.98 20.07
CA ALA A 131 -13.55 2.17 20.51
C ALA A 131 -14.14 3.57 20.18
N ALA A 132 -14.88 4.13 21.13
CA ALA A 132 -15.59 5.41 21.06
C ALA A 132 -14.73 6.66 21.35
N TRP A 133 -13.46 6.73 20.91
CA TRP A 133 -12.57 7.85 21.29
C TRP A 133 -12.51 9.01 20.27
N ALA A 134 -13.35 9.04 19.23
CA ALA A 134 -13.28 10.06 18.17
C ALA A 134 -14.61 10.74 17.80
N VAL A 135 -15.68 10.58 18.59
CA VAL A 135 -16.95 11.28 18.33
C VAL A 135 -17.41 11.98 19.60
N SER A 136 -17.07 13.27 19.72
CA SER A 136 -17.82 14.17 20.60
C SER A 136 -19.29 14.17 20.14
N PRO A 137 -20.27 13.85 21.00
CA PRO A 137 -21.68 13.72 20.59
C PRO A 137 -22.31 15.01 20.04
N HIS A 138 -21.66 16.17 20.21
CA HIS A 138 -22.18 17.46 19.73
C HIS A 138 -22.04 17.71 18.24
N HIS A 139 -21.33 16.85 17.52
CA HIS A 139 -20.74 17.19 16.23
C HIS A 139 -19.83 18.45 16.30
N GLY A 140 -19.70 19.14 17.45
CA GLY A 140 -19.02 20.42 17.62
C GLY A 140 -19.84 21.65 17.25
N ILE A 141 -21.19 21.59 17.27
CA ILE A 141 -22.06 22.76 17.02
C ILE A 141 -22.16 23.64 18.27
N VAL A 142 -21.87 24.94 18.13
CA VAL A 142 -21.84 25.91 19.24
C VAL A 142 -23.06 26.83 19.25
N PHE A 143 -23.63 27.15 18.08
CA PHE A 143 -24.72 28.13 17.96
C PHE A 143 -26.08 27.48 17.69
N ASP A 144 -27.13 27.95 18.36
CA ASP A 144 -28.50 27.42 18.21
C ASP A 144 -29.06 27.62 16.79
N ASP A 145 -28.71 28.72 16.12
CA ASP A 145 -29.14 28.98 14.75
C ASP A 145 -28.47 28.02 13.74
N THR A 146 -27.31 27.44 14.08
CA THR A 146 -26.68 26.35 13.30
C THR A 146 -27.53 25.08 13.31
N TRP A 147 -28.18 24.74 14.42
CA TRP A 147 -29.07 23.58 14.49
C TRP A 147 -30.25 23.68 13.52
N LYS A 148 -30.81 24.89 13.36
CA LYS A 148 -31.88 25.12 12.37
C LYS A 148 -31.42 24.86 10.94
N LEU A 149 -30.18 25.23 10.61
CA LEU A 149 -29.60 24.93 9.28
C LEU A 149 -29.44 23.43 9.06
N VAL A 150 -29.03 22.69 10.09
CA VAL A 150 -28.89 21.23 10.05
C VAL A 150 -30.25 20.55 9.90
N ASP A 151 -31.26 20.98 10.65
CA ASP A 151 -32.62 20.44 10.54
C ASP A 151 -33.20 20.65 9.14
N ASP A 152 -33.04 21.85 8.58
CA ASP A 152 -33.45 22.16 7.21
C ASP A 152 -32.70 21.27 6.20
N LEU A 153 -31.39 21.09 6.38
CA LEU A 153 -30.57 20.22 5.52
C LEU A 153 -31.03 18.76 5.56
N GLU A 154 -31.34 18.23 6.75
CA GLU A 154 -31.85 16.86 6.88
C GLU A 154 -33.17 16.67 6.13
N ILE A 155 -34.05 17.67 6.13
CA ILE A 155 -35.31 17.65 5.37
C ILE A 155 -34.99 17.57 3.88
N LEU A 156 -34.02 18.36 3.38
CA LEU A 156 -33.60 18.33 1.98
C LEU A 156 -33.06 16.96 1.59
N LEU A 157 -32.22 16.35 2.43
CA LEU A 157 -31.63 15.04 2.21
C LEU A 157 -32.68 13.92 2.21
N LYS A 158 -33.63 13.96 3.15
CA LYS A 158 -34.76 13.01 3.19
C LYS A 158 -35.60 13.11 1.92
N ARG A 159 -35.86 14.33 1.43
CA ARG A 159 -36.61 14.56 0.18
C ARG A 159 -35.85 14.06 -1.04
N LEU A 160 -34.54 14.33 -1.15
CA LEU A 160 -33.70 13.82 -2.25
C LEU A 160 -33.70 12.29 -2.27
N LYS A 161 -33.47 11.66 -1.11
CA LYS A 161 -33.49 10.20 -0.96
C LYS A 161 -34.82 9.59 -1.36
N ALA A 162 -35.94 10.21 -0.96
CA ALA A 162 -37.27 9.73 -1.32
C ALA A 162 -37.58 9.82 -2.82
N LYS A 163 -37.05 10.82 -3.52
CA LYS A 163 -37.20 10.95 -4.97
C LYS A 163 -36.35 9.92 -5.72
N GLN A 164 -35.06 9.83 -5.40
CA GLN A 164 -34.16 8.89 -6.07
C GLN A 164 -34.50 7.41 -5.79
N ALA A 165 -35.06 7.10 -4.61
CA ALA A 165 -35.57 5.75 -4.31
C ALA A 165 -36.77 5.33 -5.17
N LYS A 166 -37.58 6.29 -5.66
CA LYS A 166 -38.70 6.01 -6.59
C LYS A 166 -38.20 5.69 -7.99
N ASP A 167 -37.13 6.35 -8.44
CA ASP A 167 -36.55 6.16 -9.77
C ASP A 167 -35.65 4.91 -9.86
N ALA A 168 -34.96 4.56 -8.77
CA ALA A 168 -34.13 3.34 -8.69
C ALA A 168 -34.92 2.03 -8.84
N LYS A 169 -36.25 2.04 -8.64
CA LYS A 169 -37.12 0.88 -8.89
C LYS A 169 -37.18 0.48 -10.38
N PHE A 170 -36.65 1.30 -11.29
CA PHE A 170 -36.66 1.08 -12.74
C PHE A 170 -35.30 0.77 -13.37
N ARG A 171 -34.20 0.76 -12.61
CA ARG A 171 -32.86 0.44 -13.16
C ARG A 171 -32.11 -0.51 -12.25
N ASN A 172 -32.02 -1.77 -12.68
CA ASN A 172 -31.18 -2.79 -12.07
C ASN A 172 -29.96 -2.99 -12.97
N ASP A 173 -28.93 -2.16 -12.83
CA ASP A 173 -27.65 -2.37 -13.50
C ASP A 173 -26.58 -2.76 -12.50
N ASN A 174 -26.10 -4.00 -12.66
CA ASN A 174 -24.88 -4.52 -12.06
C ASN A 174 -23.71 -3.70 -12.59
N PHE A 175 -23.00 -2.98 -11.71
CA PHE A 175 -21.75 -2.32 -12.06
C PHE A 175 -20.59 -2.89 -11.24
N ASP A 176 -19.65 -3.50 -11.96
CA ASP A 176 -18.41 -4.08 -11.44
C ASP A 176 -17.47 -2.96 -10.94
N ALA A 177 -17.44 -2.75 -9.63
CA ALA A 177 -16.48 -1.86 -8.96
C ALA A 177 -15.48 -2.70 -8.15
N TYR A 178 -14.64 -3.45 -8.85
CA TYR A 178 -13.71 -4.38 -8.22
C TYR A 178 -12.42 -4.52 -9.06
N SER A 179 -11.93 -3.42 -9.61
CA SER A 179 -10.58 -3.37 -10.18
C SER A 179 -9.76 -2.33 -9.45
N ASP A 180 -9.30 -2.67 -8.25
CA ASP A 180 -8.09 -2.05 -7.72
C ASP A 180 -7.19 -3.10 -7.08
N ALA A 181 -5.89 -2.94 -7.32
CA ALA A 181 -4.88 -3.80 -6.76
C ALA A 181 -4.90 -3.66 -5.23
N GLY A 182 -4.67 -4.78 -4.53
CA GLY A 182 -4.67 -4.87 -3.08
C GLY A 182 -3.77 -3.85 -2.40
N TRP A 183 -3.89 -3.82 -1.06
CA TRP A 183 -3.12 -3.04 -0.07
C TRP A 183 -3.77 -1.75 0.46
N SER A 184 -4.86 -1.22 -0.09
CA SER A 184 -5.45 0.04 0.46
C SER A 184 -6.99 0.11 0.42
N ARG A 185 -7.69 -0.92 0.91
CA ARG A 185 -9.17 -0.95 0.95
C ARG A 185 -9.82 -0.39 2.21
N GLU A 186 -9.06 0.00 3.24
CA GLU A 186 -9.66 0.20 4.57
C GLU A 186 -9.91 1.66 4.99
N LEU A 187 -9.46 2.67 4.24
CA LEU A 187 -9.43 4.05 4.76
C LEU A 187 -10.15 5.10 3.90
N GLY A 188 -10.95 4.66 2.93
CA GLY A 188 -12.14 5.44 2.58
C GLY A 188 -13.11 5.34 3.74
N ALA A 189 -13.40 6.48 4.39
CA ALA A 189 -14.37 6.67 5.48
C ALA A 189 -14.77 5.36 6.20
N SER A 190 -14.05 4.97 7.26
CA SER A 190 -14.31 3.83 8.16
C SER A 190 -14.83 2.53 7.51
N ALA A 191 -14.14 1.41 7.72
CA ALA A 191 -14.72 0.08 7.49
C ALA A 191 -16.07 -0.17 8.23
N GLU A 192 -16.56 0.75 9.07
CA GLU A 192 -17.93 0.76 9.61
C GLU A 192 -18.99 1.42 8.70
N LEU A 193 -18.60 2.21 7.69
CA LEU A 193 -19.50 2.70 6.61
C LEU A 193 -19.74 1.65 5.51
N SER A 194 -19.25 0.42 5.72
CA SER A 194 -19.71 -0.75 4.96
C SER A 194 -21.18 -1.10 5.25
N GLU A 195 -21.84 -0.40 6.17
CA GLU A 195 -23.29 -0.36 6.29
C GLU A 195 -23.89 0.50 5.16
N LYS A 196 -24.12 -0.13 4.00
CA LYS A 196 -24.81 0.38 2.81
C LYS A 196 -24.22 1.69 2.24
N ARG A 197 -23.29 1.55 1.27
CA ARG A 197 -22.92 2.62 0.35
C ARG A 197 -24.18 3.27 -0.22
N VAL A 198 -24.39 4.55 0.07
CA VAL A 198 -25.55 5.30 -0.46
C VAL A 198 -25.14 5.84 -1.82
N TYR A 199 -25.77 5.33 -2.88
CA TYR A 199 -25.54 5.83 -4.23
C TYR A 199 -26.49 7.00 -4.49
N TRP A 200 -25.93 8.15 -4.87
CA TRP A 200 -26.69 9.33 -5.30
C TRP A 200 -26.57 9.50 -6.80
N GLU A 201 -27.70 9.73 -7.49
CA GLU A 201 -27.69 10.12 -8.90
C GLU A 201 -27.36 11.62 -9.01
N GLU A 202 -26.07 11.95 -9.06
CA GLU A 202 -25.59 13.34 -9.03
C GLU A 202 -25.82 14.13 -10.34
N SER A 203 -26.17 13.46 -11.44
CA SER A 203 -26.42 14.09 -12.75
C SER A 203 -27.89 14.43 -13.01
N GLY A 204 -28.79 14.05 -12.10
CA GLY A 204 -30.25 14.20 -12.28
C GLY A 204 -30.77 15.61 -11.94
N PRO A 205 -31.97 15.97 -12.45
CA PRO A 205 -32.61 17.26 -12.15
C PRO A 205 -32.94 17.43 -10.67
N ASP A 206 -33.26 16.34 -9.96
CA ASP A 206 -33.54 16.38 -8.52
C ASP A 206 -32.30 16.68 -7.68
N TYR A 207 -31.13 16.19 -8.11
CA TYR A 207 -29.86 16.53 -7.47
C TYR A 207 -29.51 18.00 -7.73
N ALA A 208 -29.70 18.50 -8.96
CA ALA A 208 -29.49 19.91 -9.28
C ALA A 208 -30.39 20.84 -8.44
N LEU A 209 -31.66 20.46 -8.22
CA LEU A 209 -32.57 21.19 -7.34
C LEU A 209 -32.14 21.12 -5.88
N PHE A 210 -31.68 19.97 -5.40
CA PHE A 210 -31.08 19.83 -4.07
C PHE A 210 -29.87 20.75 -3.89
N VAL A 211 -28.93 20.78 -4.84
CA VAL A 211 -27.74 21.65 -4.79
C VAL A 211 -28.13 23.13 -4.77
N LYS A 212 -29.16 23.53 -5.53
CA LYS A 212 -29.67 24.91 -5.50
C LYS A 212 -30.20 25.31 -4.12
N GLU A 213 -30.98 24.44 -3.48
CA GLU A 213 -31.52 24.71 -2.14
C GLU A 213 -30.45 24.61 -1.04
N LEU A 214 -29.50 23.68 -1.18
CA LEU A 214 -28.30 23.62 -0.33
C LEU A 214 -27.48 24.91 -0.44
N GLY A 215 -27.39 25.50 -1.64
CA GLY A 215 -26.80 26.81 -1.86
C GLY A 215 -27.47 27.91 -1.02
N ALA A 216 -28.80 27.89 -0.89
CA ALA A 216 -29.51 28.84 -0.03
C ALA A 216 -29.20 28.65 1.46
N LEU A 217 -29.03 27.39 1.93
CA LEU A 217 -28.58 27.11 3.30
C LEU A 217 -27.15 27.61 3.55
N ARG A 218 -26.24 27.42 2.60
CA ARG A 218 -24.88 27.96 2.65
C ARG A 218 -24.88 29.49 2.71
N SER A 219 -25.69 30.16 1.89
CA SER A 219 -25.84 31.62 1.94
C SER A 219 -26.42 32.13 3.26
N ARG A 220 -27.34 31.37 3.89
CA ARG A 220 -27.82 31.67 5.24
C ARG A 220 -26.71 31.53 6.29
N ALA A 221 -25.88 30.50 6.19
CA ALA A 221 -24.71 30.34 7.06
C ALA A 221 -23.70 31.49 6.88
N ASP A 222 -23.41 31.91 5.65
CA ASP A 222 -22.56 33.08 5.37
C ASP A 222 -23.16 34.40 5.90
N GLY A 223 -24.49 34.48 6.01
CA GLY A 223 -25.22 35.63 6.55
C GLY A 223 -25.35 35.66 8.08
N ALA A 224 -24.65 34.76 8.79
CA ALA A 224 -24.63 34.70 10.24
C ALA A 224 -24.08 36.00 10.87
N ARG A 225 -24.35 36.21 12.18
CA ARG A 225 -24.03 37.48 12.85
C ARG A 225 -22.54 37.63 13.15
N SER A 226 -21.82 36.52 13.19
CA SER A 226 -20.39 36.46 13.48
C SER A 226 -19.67 35.50 12.54
N ARG A 227 -18.35 35.67 12.43
CA ARG A 227 -17.49 34.81 11.63
C ARG A 227 -17.41 33.39 12.22
N GLU A 228 -17.46 33.29 13.54
CA GLU A 228 -17.47 32.05 14.31
C GLU A 228 -18.76 31.26 14.08
N GLU A 229 -19.90 31.94 14.04
CA GLU A 229 -21.20 31.33 13.73
C GLU A 229 -21.29 30.88 12.27
N ALA A 230 -20.76 31.67 11.32
CA ALA A 230 -20.65 31.26 9.92
C ALA A 230 -19.75 30.02 9.77
N PHE A 231 -18.62 29.99 10.50
CA PHE A 231 -17.71 28.86 10.52
C PHE A 231 -18.39 27.60 11.08
N ASP A 232 -19.09 27.72 12.21
CA ASP A 232 -19.85 26.63 12.84
C ASP A 232 -20.93 26.08 11.90
N GLY A 233 -21.67 26.98 11.22
CA GLY A 233 -22.67 26.65 10.22
C GLY A 233 -22.13 25.82 9.06
N HIS A 234 -21.05 26.27 8.41
CA HIS A 234 -20.43 25.52 7.32
C HIS A 234 -19.80 24.21 7.78
N MET A 235 -19.20 24.18 8.98
CA MET A 235 -18.67 22.95 9.56
C MET A 235 -19.78 21.93 9.82
N ALA A 236 -20.93 22.36 10.33
CA ALA A 236 -22.08 21.50 10.57
C ALA A 236 -22.69 20.96 9.29
N ILE A 237 -22.96 21.82 8.30
CA ILE A 237 -23.48 21.42 6.99
C ILE A 237 -22.51 20.41 6.33
N GLY A 238 -21.21 20.69 6.34
CA GLY A 238 -20.20 19.82 5.76
C GLY A 238 -20.16 18.42 6.39
N ARG A 239 -20.29 18.33 7.72
CA ARG A 239 -20.32 17.04 8.45
C ARG A 239 -21.52 16.18 8.06
N VAL A 240 -22.72 16.78 8.07
CA VAL A 240 -23.96 16.07 7.69
C VAL A 240 -23.86 15.56 6.25
N LEU A 241 -23.37 16.37 5.33
CA LEU A 241 -23.15 15.95 3.94
C LEU A 241 -22.12 14.80 3.83
N TYR A 242 -21.06 14.84 4.63
CA TYR A 242 -20.03 13.79 4.67
C TYR A 242 -20.60 12.45 5.16
N GLU A 243 -21.39 12.47 6.23
CA GLU A 243 -22.06 11.27 6.77
C GLU A 243 -23.02 10.64 5.75
N HIS A 244 -23.66 11.48 4.94
CA HIS A 244 -24.50 11.07 3.83
C HIS A 244 -23.73 10.70 2.54
N GLN A 245 -22.39 10.67 2.57
CA GLN A 245 -21.51 10.33 1.44
C GLN A 245 -21.59 11.32 0.25
N LEU A 246 -22.06 12.55 0.47
CA LEU A 246 -22.07 13.64 -0.50
C LEU A 246 -20.76 14.43 -0.45
N PHE A 247 -19.64 13.75 -0.74
CA PHE A 247 -18.29 14.27 -0.51
C PHE A 247 -17.95 15.54 -1.29
N LYS A 248 -18.50 15.71 -2.51
CA LYS A 248 -18.30 16.93 -3.32
C LYS A 248 -18.89 18.15 -2.62
N GLU A 249 -20.10 18.01 -2.08
CA GLU A 249 -20.80 19.10 -1.41
C GLU A 249 -20.23 19.37 -0.01
N ALA A 250 -19.83 18.31 0.71
CA ALA A 250 -19.14 18.44 1.98
C ALA A 250 -17.82 19.21 1.83
N LEU A 251 -17.04 18.92 0.77
CA LEU A 251 -15.78 19.61 0.48
C LEU A 251 -15.95 21.12 0.30
N ILE A 252 -17.01 21.57 -0.39
CA ILE A 252 -17.28 23.01 -0.57
C ILE A 252 -17.47 23.69 0.79
N CYS A 253 -18.23 23.07 1.69
CA CYS A 253 -18.45 23.60 3.03
C CYS A 253 -17.17 23.61 3.87
N PHE A 254 -16.37 22.54 3.86
CA PHE A 254 -15.11 22.51 4.60
C PHE A 254 -14.08 23.50 4.06
N LYS A 255 -13.99 23.69 2.73
CA LYS A 255 -13.14 24.73 2.13
C LYS A 255 -13.56 26.13 2.57
N ARG A 256 -14.88 26.38 2.60
CA ARG A 256 -15.40 27.65 3.14
C ARG A 256 -15.06 27.82 4.62
N SER A 257 -15.12 26.76 5.43
CA SER A 257 -14.67 26.79 6.81
C SER A 257 -13.16 27.06 6.95
N CYS A 258 -12.30 26.53 6.06
CA CYS A 258 -10.87 26.88 6.00
C CYS A 258 -10.67 28.38 5.71
N GLU A 259 -11.44 28.97 4.80
CA GLU A 259 -11.36 30.42 4.52
C GLU A 259 -11.76 31.26 5.74
N LEU A 260 -12.79 30.80 6.47
CA LEU A 260 -13.28 31.47 7.67
C LEU A 260 -12.31 31.32 8.84
N GLN A 261 -11.68 30.17 9.06
CA GLN A 261 -10.68 30.00 10.12
C GLN A 261 -9.49 29.18 9.60
N PRO A 262 -8.47 29.83 9.01
CA PRO A 262 -7.34 29.13 8.39
C PRO A 262 -6.42 28.37 9.35
N MET A 263 -6.43 28.74 10.63
CA MET A 263 -5.60 28.09 11.67
C MET A 263 -6.34 26.95 12.40
N ASP A 264 -7.61 26.67 12.05
CA ASP A 264 -8.34 25.56 12.64
C ASP A 264 -8.01 24.25 11.89
N VAL A 265 -7.59 23.24 12.65
CA VAL A 265 -7.16 21.94 12.12
C VAL A 265 -8.31 21.15 11.51
N ARG A 266 -9.51 21.25 12.10
CA ARG A 266 -10.67 20.41 11.78
C ARG A 266 -11.15 20.56 10.33
N PRO A 267 -11.34 21.77 9.76
CA PRO A 267 -11.80 21.91 8.39
C PRO A 267 -10.76 21.38 7.38
N HIS A 268 -9.47 21.62 7.58
CA HIS A 268 -8.40 21.08 6.73
C HIS A 268 -8.38 19.56 6.74
N PHE A 269 -8.42 18.96 7.94
CA PHE A 269 -8.47 17.50 8.09
C PHE A 269 -9.71 16.90 7.40
N ARG A 270 -10.89 17.52 7.55
CA ARG A 270 -12.13 17.03 6.92
C ARG A 270 -12.14 17.25 5.40
N ALA A 271 -11.59 18.36 4.91
CA ALA A 271 -11.43 18.62 3.49
C ALA A 271 -10.49 17.58 2.83
N GLY A 272 -9.36 17.27 3.47
CA GLY A 272 -8.46 16.19 3.06
C GLY A 272 -9.17 14.84 2.96
N ASN A 273 -10.01 14.49 3.94
CA ASN A 273 -10.80 13.26 3.90
C ASN A 273 -11.77 13.21 2.71
N CYS A 274 -12.45 14.33 2.40
CA CYS A 274 -13.30 14.41 1.21
C CYS A 274 -12.49 14.22 -0.07
N LEU A 275 -11.36 14.91 -0.20
CA LEU A 275 -10.49 14.84 -1.37
C LEU A 275 -9.96 13.43 -1.61
N TYR A 276 -9.55 12.73 -0.55
CA TYR A 276 -9.09 11.35 -0.64
C TYR A 276 -10.19 10.43 -1.17
N VAL A 277 -11.40 10.50 -0.62
CA VAL A 277 -12.54 9.67 -1.08
C VAL A 277 -12.94 9.99 -2.53
N LEU A 278 -12.74 11.23 -2.98
CA LEU A 278 -12.94 11.66 -4.36
C LEU A 278 -11.82 11.21 -5.32
N GLY A 279 -10.81 10.47 -4.84
CA GLY A 279 -9.67 9.98 -5.63
C GLY A 279 -8.62 11.07 -5.92
N LYS A 280 -8.68 12.21 -5.22
CA LYS A 280 -7.75 13.34 -5.39
C LYS A 280 -6.64 13.27 -4.34
N SER A 281 -5.85 12.20 -4.37
CA SER A 281 -4.80 11.92 -3.35
C SER A 281 -3.79 13.07 -3.19
N LYS A 282 -3.42 13.73 -4.29
CA LYS A 282 -2.50 14.89 -4.25
C LYS A 282 -3.05 16.06 -3.44
N GLU A 283 -4.26 16.50 -3.78
CA GLU A 283 -4.94 17.60 -3.08
C GLU A 283 -5.23 17.20 -1.61
N ALA A 284 -5.55 15.93 -1.36
CA ALA A 284 -5.76 15.43 0.00
C ALA A 284 -4.49 15.53 0.85
N LYS A 285 -3.34 15.11 0.30
CA LYS A 285 -2.02 15.25 0.94
C LYS A 285 -1.72 16.71 1.30
N GLU A 286 -1.93 17.64 0.37
CA GLU A 286 -1.73 19.07 0.59
C GLU A 286 -2.60 19.60 1.74
N GLU A 287 -3.88 19.22 1.80
CA GLU A 287 -4.77 19.60 2.92
C GLU A 287 -4.39 18.97 4.26
N PHE A 288 -3.92 17.72 4.27
CA PHE A 288 -3.45 17.10 5.50
C PHE A 288 -2.15 17.73 6.02
N LEU A 289 -1.27 18.20 5.13
CA LEU A 289 -0.08 18.98 5.54
C LEU A 289 -0.50 20.31 6.18
N LEU A 290 -1.47 21.03 5.61
CA LEU A 290 -2.01 22.24 6.24
C LEU A 290 -2.66 21.96 7.61
N ALA A 291 -3.38 20.83 7.73
CA ALA A 291 -3.92 20.39 9.00
C ALA A 291 -2.82 20.10 10.04
N LEU A 292 -1.72 19.47 9.61
CA LEU A 292 -0.57 19.17 10.46
C LEU A 292 0.13 20.46 10.93
N GLU A 293 0.43 21.38 10.01
CA GLU A 293 1.04 22.68 10.33
C GLU A 293 0.18 23.48 11.32
N SER A 294 -1.14 23.49 11.12
CA SER A 294 -2.09 24.14 12.03
C SER A 294 -2.14 23.47 13.40
N ALA A 295 -1.99 22.14 13.45
CA ALA A 295 -2.00 21.38 14.70
C ALA A 295 -0.73 21.66 15.52
N GLU A 296 0.44 21.68 14.88
CA GLU A 296 1.72 22.02 15.50
C GLU A 296 1.73 23.45 16.03
N ALA A 297 1.17 24.41 15.26
CA ALA A 297 1.03 25.80 15.69
C ALA A 297 0.09 25.97 16.90
N GLY A 298 -0.97 25.15 16.99
CA GLY A 298 -1.92 25.13 18.11
C GLY A 298 -1.41 24.42 19.37
N GLY A 299 -0.19 23.89 19.37
CA GLY A 299 0.38 23.15 20.49
C GLY A 299 -0.44 21.91 20.87
N ASN A 300 -0.60 21.68 22.17
CA ASN A 300 -1.26 20.45 22.66
C ASN A 300 -2.78 20.41 22.44
N GLN A 301 -3.40 21.49 21.97
CA GLN A 301 -4.87 21.57 21.77
C GLN A 301 -5.40 20.48 20.83
N TRP A 302 -4.59 20.06 19.87
CA TRP A 302 -4.99 19.11 18.81
C TRP A 302 -4.36 17.72 18.96
N GLY A 303 -3.77 17.42 20.13
CA GLY A 303 -3.08 16.15 20.37
C GLY A 303 -3.94 14.90 20.13
N TYR A 304 -5.25 15.00 20.34
CA TYR A 304 -6.19 13.90 20.07
C TYR A 304 -6.39 13.61 18.57
N LEU A 305 -6.23 14.63 17.71
CA LEU A 305 -6.46 14.54 16.27
C LEU A 305 -5.16 14.24 15.52
N LEU A 306 -4.02 14.63 16.11
CA LEU A 306 -2.70 14.55 15.49
C LEU A 306 -2.36 13.13 14.96
N PRO A 307 -2.51 12.02 15.72
CA PRO A 307 -2.26 10.68 15.19
C PRO A 307 -3.09 10.35 13.95
N GLN A 308 -4.34 10.83 13.89
CA GLN A 308 -5.22 10.58 12.75
C GLN A 308 -4.83 11.41 11.52
N ILE A 309 -4.32 12.64 11.72
CA ILE A 309 -3.75 13.45 10.62
C ILE A 309 -2.55 12.72 10.02
N TYR A 310 -1.64 12.23 10.87
CA TYR A 310 -0.49 11.44 10.44
C TYR A 310 -0.91 10.19 9.65
N VAL A 311 -1.87 9.42 10.16
CA VAL A 311 -2.42 8.25 9.43
C VAL A 311 -2.99 8.66 8.08
N ASN A 312 -3.83 9.70 8.02
CA ASN A 312 -4.50 10.11 6.78
C ASN A 312 -3.54 10.71 5.76
N LEU A 313 -2.48 11.38 6.21
CA LEU A 313 -1.39 11.82 5.38
C LEU A 313 -0.60 10.64 4.80
N GLY A 314 -0.31 9.62 5.62
CA GLY A 314 0.29 8.36 5.16
C GLY A 314 -0.54 7.66 4.08
N ILE A 315 -1.86 7.57 4.28
CA ILE A 315 -2.79 6.99 3.30
C ILE A 315 -2.79 7.79 1.99
N ALA A 316 -2.82 9.12 2.07
CA ALA A 316 -2.79 9.99 0.89
C ALA A 316 -1.48 9.82 0.11
N LEU A 317 -0.35 9.68 0.82
CA LEU A 317 0.96 9.39 0.23
C LEU A 317 1.02 8.02 -0.45
N GLU A 318 0.45 6.97 0.16
CA GLU A 318 0.30 5.67 -0.50
C GLU A 318 -0.55 5.77 -1.77
N GLY A 319 -1.61 6.57 -1.76
CA GLY A 319 -2.41 6.87 -2.96
C GLY A 319 -1.62 7.59 -4.06
N GLU A 320 -0.53 8.28 -3.72
CA GLU A 320 0.42 8.81 -4.69
C GLU A 320 1.52 7.81 -5.07
N GLY A 321 1.64 6.68 -4.36
CA GLY A 321 2.70 5.68 -4.50
C GLY A 321 3.97 5.98 -3.68
N MET A 322 3.92 6.98 -2.79
CA MET A 322 5.02 7.44 -1.93
C MET A 322 5.05 6.66 -0.60
N VAL A 323 5.42 5.38 -0.67
CA VAL A 323 5.25 4.42 0.44
C VAL A 323 6.34 4.54 1.49
N LEU A 324 7.58 4.90 1.11
CA LEU A 324 8.64 5.18 2.09
C LEU A 324 8.27 6.39 2.95
N SER A 325 7.76 7.46 2.33
CA SER A 325 7.26 8.63 3.06
C SER A 325 6.06 8.26 3.93
N ALA A 326 5.12 7.45 3.43
CA ALA A 326 3.98 7.00 4.24
C ALA A 326 4.41 6.24 5.51
N CYS A 327 5.46 5.42 5.44
CA CYS A 327 6.00 4.72 6.61
C CYS A 327 6.40 5.68 7.73
N GLU A 328 6.99 6.84 7.42
CA GLU A 328 7.37 7.82 8.45
C GLU A 328 6.12 8.37 9.16
N TYR A 329 5.10 8.77 8.41
CA TYR A 329 3.88 9.32 9.02
C TYR A 329 3.12 8.26 9.83
N TYR A 330 3.03 7.01 9.37
CA TYR A 330 2.46 5.93 10.17
C TYR A 330 3.26 5.65 11.44
N ARG A 331 4.59 5.76 11.38
CA ARG A 331 5.45 5.62 12.56
C ARG A 331 5.23 6.74 13.56
N GLU A 332 5.16 7.99 13.12
CA GLU A 332 4.85 9.13 13.99
C GLU A 332 3.46 8.97 14.65
N ALA A 333 2.45 8.52 13.89
CA ALA A 333 1.15 8.20 14.47
C ALA A 333 1.22 7.14 15.58
N ALA A 334 2.01 6.09 15.36
CA ALA A 334 2.22 5.03 16.35
C ALA A 334 3.04 5.50 17.57
N ILE A 335 3.98 6.44 17.39
CA ILE A 335 4.72 7.05 18.51
C ILE A 335 3.78 7.91 19.36
N LEU A 336 2.95 8.74 18.72
CA LEU A 336 2.00 9.63 19.40
C LEU A 336 0.89 8.85 20.11
N CYS A 337 0.45 7.73 19.55
CA CYS A 337 -0.55 6.85 20.13
C CYS A 337 -0.14 5.37 19.98
N PRO A 338 0.65 4.81 20.93
CA PRO A 338 1.15 3.43 20.85
C PRO A 338 0.06 2.35 20.84
N THR A 339 -1.15 2.67 21.31
CA THR A 339 -2.31 1.77 21.27
C THR A 339 -3.07 1.83 19.93
N HIS A 340 -2.62 2.65 18.98
CA HIS A 340 -3.28 2.84 17.68
C HIS A 340 -2.99 1.67 16.73
N TYR A 341 -3.59 0.50 17.00
CA TYR A 341 -3.38 -0.75 16.25
C TYR A 341 -3.53 -0.61 14.72
N ARG A 342 -4.39 0.31 14.24
CA ARG A 342 -4.54 0.58 12.80
C ARG A 342 -3.30 1.24 12.19
N ALA A 343 -2.64 2.13 12.94
CA ALA A 343 -1.44 2.82 12.46
C ALA A 343 -0.26 1.85 12.39
N LEU A 344 -0.13 0.98 13.41
CA LEU A 344 0.83 -0.12 13.43
C LEU A 344 0.62 -1.10 12.27
N LYS A 345 -0.64 -1.48 11.99
CA LYS A 345 -0.97 -2.34 10.85
C LYS A 345 -0.61 -1.68 9.51
N LEU A 346 -0.95 -0.40 9.33
CA LEU A 346 -0.62 0.35 8.11
C LEU A 346 0.88 0.55 7.95
N LEU A 347 1.61 0.86 9.02
CA LEU A 347 3.07 0.90 9.05
C LEU A 347 3.64 -0.45 8.58
N GLY A 348 3.14 -1.55 9.14
CA GLY A 348 3.52 -2.90 8.77
C GLY A 348 3.29 -3.21 7.28
N SER A 349 2.10 -2.90 6.78
CA SER A 349 1.75 -3.04 5.37
C SER A 349 2.65 -2.20 4.46
N ALA A 350 2.90 -0.94 4.81
CA ALA A 350 3.75 -0.04 4.04
C ALA A 350 5.21 -0.52 4.02
N LEU A 351 5.74 -0.97 5.17
CA LEU A 351 7.08 -1.56 5.30
C LEU A 351 7.22 -2.83 4.45
N PHE A 352 6.21 -3.69 4.43
CA PHE A 352 6.15 -4.83 3.51
C PHE A 352 6.14 -4.37 2.04
N GLY A 353 5.37 -3.32 1.74
CA GLY A 353 5.27 -2.69 0.43
C GLY A 353 6.59 -2.14 -0.10
N VAL A 354 7.52 -1.74 0.77
CA VAL A 354 8.88 -1.29 0.41
C VAL A 354 9.96 -2.37 0.58
N GLY A 355 9.60 -3.57 1.02
CA GLY A 355 10.52 -4.71 1.18
C GLY A 355 11.29 -4.76 2.51
N GLU A 356 10.92 -3.94 3.49
CA GLU A 356 11.51 -3.92 4.84
C GLU A 356 10.84 -4.98 5.74
N TYR A 357 10.93 -6.25 5.35
CA TYR A 357 10.12 -7.34 5.91
C TYR A 357 10.27 -7.54 7.42
N ARG A 358 11.49 -7.44 7.96
CA ARG A 358 11.73 -7.58 9.41
C ARG A 358 11.06 -6.47 10.21
N ALA A 359 11.08 -5.24 9.70
CA ALA A 359 10.42 -4.11 10.36
C ALA A 359 8.89 -4.25 10.23
N ALA A 360 8.41 -4.73 9.09
CA ALA A 360 6.99 -5.03 8.87
C ALA A 360 6.45 -6.04 9.88
N VAL A 361 7.14 -7.18 10.07
CA VAL A 361 6.76 -8.21 11.05
C VAL A 361 6.61 -7.62 12.45
N LYS A 362 7.59 -6.83 12.92
CA LYS A 362 7.52 -6.19 14.25
C LYS A 362 6.28 -5.32 14.41
N ALA A 363 6.03 -4.42 13.46
CA ALA A 363 4.87 -3.52 13.51
C ALA A 363 3.54 -4.29 13.48
N LEU A 364 3.47 -5.39 12.73
CA LEU A 364 2.26 -6.22 12.62
C LEU A 364 2.04 -7.09 13.86
N GLU A 365 3.09 -7.62 14.47
CA GLU A 365 3.01 -8.32 15.75
C GLU A 365 2.53 -7.38 16.86
N GLU A 366 3.01 -6.13 16.89
CA GLU A 366 2.51 -5.09 17.81
C GLU A 366 1.03 -4.75 17.53
N ALA A 367 0.62 -4.61 16.26
CA ALA A 367 -0.77 -4.38 15.90
C ALA A 367 -1.69 -5.54 16.38
N ILE A 368 -1.25 -6.78 16.20
CA ILE A 368 -1.96 -7.99 16.64
C ILE A 368 -1.98 -8.09 18.16
N PHE A 369 -0.91 -7.69 18.85
CA PHE A 369 -0.89 -7.64 20.30
C PHE A 369 -1.97 -6.70 20.85
N MET A 370 -2.12 -5.52 20.23
CA MET A 370 -3.16 -4.54 20.58
C MET A 370 -4.57 -5.02 20.18
N LYS A 371 -4.70 -5.74 19.06
CA LYS A 371 -5.97 -6.28 18.57
C LYS A 371 -5.82 -7.72 18.03
N PRO A 372 -5.98 -8.75 18.88
CA PRO A 372 -5.71 -10.14 18.50
C PRO A 372 -6.60 -10.72 17.40
N ASP A 373 -7.82 -10.20 17.25
CA ASP A 373 -8.84 -10.62 16.27
C ASP A 373 -8.78 -9.83 14.95
N TYR A 374 -7.71 -9.04 14.72
CA TYR A 374 -7.56 -8.24 13.51
C TYR A 374 -7.09 -9.08 12.31
N ALA A 375 -8.04 -9.70 11.60
CA ALA A 375 -7.76 -10.61 10.48
C ALA A 375 -6.85 -10.00 9.40
N ASP A 376 -7.04 -8.72 9.05
CA ASP A 376 -6.23 -8.06 8.04
C ASP A 376 -4.75 -7.90 8.49
N ALA A 377 -4.50 -7.68 9.79
CA ALA A 377 -3.13 -7.65 10.33
C ALA A 377 -2.46 -9.03 10.29
N HIS A 378 -3.21 -10.12 10.54
CA HIS A 378 -2.69 -11.49 10.36
C HIS A 378 -2.34 -11.76 8.89
N CYS A 379 -3.19 -11.34 7.94
CA CYS A 379 -2.92 -11.48 6.51
C CYS A 379 -1.61 -10.76 6.10
N ASP A 380 -1.42 -9.53 6.56
CA ASP A 380 -0.21 -8.75 6.27
C ASP A 380 1.02 -9.37 6.95
N LEU A 381 0.89 -9.87 8.19
CA LEU A 381 1.98 -10.54 8.91
C LEU A 381 2.44 -11.78 8.17
N ALA A 382 1.49 -12.61 7.73
CA ALA A 382 1.80 -13.81 6.95
C ALA A 382 2.51 -13.46 5.63
N SER A 383 2.11 -12.36 4.98
CA SER A 383 2.76 -11.88 3.76
C SER A 383 4.19 -11.42 4.02
N ALA A 384 4.44 -10.73 5.14
CA ALA A 384 5.78 -10.32 5.56
C ALA A 384 6.67 -11.51 5.95
N LEU A 385 6.13 -12.52 6.64
CA LEU A 385 6.85 -13.75 6.98
C LEU A 385 7.24 -14.54 5.71
N HIS A 386 6.35 -14.65 4.74
CA HIS A 386 6.67 -15.24 3.45
C HIS A 386 7.77 -14.44 2.71
N GLY A 387 7.73 -13.10 2.77
CA GLY A 387 8.82 -12.25 2.26
C GLY A 387 10.18 -12.50 2.92
N MET A 388 10.20 -12.98 4.17
CA MET A 388 11.41 -13.41 4.88
C MET A 388 11.83 -14.86 4.58
N GLY A 389 11.04 -15.61 3.82
CA GLY A 389 11.23 -17.04 3.55
C GLY A 389 10.76 -17.96 4.69
N GLU A 390 10.00 -17.44 5.66
CA GLU A 390 9.42 -18.22 6.77
C GLU A 390 8.07 -18.81 6.38
N ASP A 391 8.07 -19.64 5.34
CA ASP A 391 6.86 -20.09 4.63
C ASP A 391 5.91 -20.93 5.49
N GLU A 392 6.41 -21.81 6.36
CA GLU A 392 5.58 -22.61 7.26
C GLU A 392 4.82 -21.73 8.26
N ARG A 393 5.51 -20.76 8.88
CA ARG A 393 4.88 -19.79 9.79
C ARG A 393 3.88 -18.92 9.05
N ALA A 394 4.20 -18.50 7.82
CA ALA A 394 3.28 -17.73 6.99
C ALA A 394 1.98 -18.50 6.71
N ILE A 395 2.03 -19.80 6.41
CA ILE A 395 0.84 -20.63 6.23
C ILE A 395 -0.04 -20.65 7.48
N GLU A 396 0.54 -20.84 8.67
CA GLU A 396 -0.19 -20.86 9.93
C GLU A 396 -0.91 -19.53 10.19
N VAL A 397 -0.21 -18.41 9.96
CA VAL A 397 -0.78 -17.07 10.18
C VAL A 397 -1.83 -16.73 9.12
N PHE A 398 -1.65 -17.13 7.85
CA PHE A 398 -2.70 -16.99 6.84
C PHE A 398 -3.96 -17.78 7.21
N GLN A 399 -3.78 -19.00 7.71
CA GLN A 399 -4.91 -19.81 8.16
C GLN A 399 -5.65 -19.14 9.32
N LYS A 400 -4.91 -18.54 10.27
CA LYS A 400 -5.52 -17.75 11.35
C LYS A 400 -6.33 -16.55 10.84
N ALA A 401 -5.83 -15.81 9.84
CA ALA A 401 -6.59 -14.73 9.21
C ALA A 401 -7.90 -15.23 8.58
N ILE A 402 -7.85 -16.41 7.94
CA ILE A 402 -9.02 -17.07 7.34
C ILE A 402 -9.97 -17.60 8.41
N ASP A 403 -9.47 -18.12 9.54
CA ASP A 403 -10.32 -18.61 10.63
C ASP A 403 -11.08 -17.46 11.30
N LEU A 404 -10.42 -16.31 11.46
CA LEU A 404 -11.05 -15.07 11.94
C LEU A 404 -12.07 -14.50 10.93
N LYS A 405 -11.79 -14.64 9.63
CA LYS A 405 -12.64 -14.12 8.54
C LYS A 405 -12.65 -15.10 7.35
N PRO A 406 -13.58 -16.08 7.30
CA PRO A 406 -13.57 -17.16 6.30
C PRO A 406 -13.63 -16.72 4.84
N GLY A 407 -14.18 -15.54 4.58
CA GLY A 407 -14.28 -14.90 3.26
C GLY A 407 -13.20 -13.84 2.99
N HIS A 408 -12.09 -13.84 3.73
CA HIS A 408 -10.99 -12.88 3.53
C HIS A 408 -10.28 -13.13 2.19
N VAL A 409 -10.66 -12.35 1.18
CA VAL A 409 -10.18 -12.48 -0.21
C VAL A 409 -8.65 -12.44 -0.29
N ASP A 410 -8.01 -11.44 0.32
CA ASP A 410 -6.56 -11.26 0.22
C ASP A 410 -5.78 -12.40 0.90
N ALA A 411 -6.18 -12.82 2.11
CA ALA A 411 -5.57 -13.97 2.78
C ALA A 411 -5.69 -15.27 1.97
N LEU A 412 -6.86 -15.55 1.39
CA LEU A 412 -7.07 -16.70 0.51
C LEU A 412 -6.20 -16.62 -0.75
N TYR A 413 -6.16 -15.45 -1.39
CA TYR A 413 -5.39 -15.24 -2.61
C TYR A 413 -3.88 -15.37 -2.36
N ASN A 414 -3.38 -14.76 -1.29
CA ASN A 414 -1.97 -14.77 -0.92
C ASN A 414 -1.52 -16.17 -0.46
N LEU A 415 -2.34 -16.88 0.33
CA LEU A 415 -2.07 -18.28 0.69
C LEU A 415 -2.06 -19.19 -0.56
N GLY A 416 -2.94 -18.94 -1.52
CA GLY A 416 -2.91 -19.62 -2.81
C GLY A 416 -1.59 -19.38 -3.56
N GLY A 417 -1.08 -18.15 -3.52
CA GLY A 417 0.24 -17.79 -4.07
C GLY A 417 1.39 -18.51 -3.37
N LEU A 418 1.40 -18.50 -2.05
CA LEU A 418 2.39 -19.23 -1.25
C LEU A 418 2.40 -20.74 -1.57
N TYR A 419 1.22 -21.35 -1.72
CA TYR A 419 1.15 -22.74 -2.16
C TYR A 419 1.66 -22.98 -3.58
N MET A 420 1.55 -22.00 -4.49
CA MET A 420 2.17 -22.08 -5.81
C MET A 420 3.70 -22.10 -5.71
N ASP A 421 4.26 -21.21 -4.91
CA ASP A 421 5.71 -21.06 -4.76
C ASP A 421 6.32 -22.31 -4.11
N LEU A 422 5.60 -22.95 -3.19
CA LEU A 422 5.97 -24.24 -2.59
C LEU A 422 5.68 -25.46 -3.48
N GLY A 423 5.18 -25.28 -4.71
CA GLY A 423 4.81 -26.36 -5.63
C GLY A 423 3.60 -27.20 -5.19
N ARG A 424 2.83 -26.73 -4.20
CA ARG A 424 1.61 -27.38 -3.69
C ARG A 424 0.39 -26.98 -4.53
N PHE A 425 0.46 -27.29 -5.82
CA PHE A 425 -0.47 -26.80 -6.84
C PHE A 425 -1.95 -27.09 -6.57
N GLN A 426 -2.29 -28.24 -5.98
CA GLN A 426 -3.69 -28.56 -5.68
C GLN A 426 -4.28 -27.65 -4.61
N ARG A 427 -3.54 -27.41 -3.53
CA ARG A 427 -3.98 -26.50 -2.46
C ARG A 427 -4.09 -25.07 -2.96
N ALA A 428 -3.20 -24.66 -3.87
CA ALA A 428 -3.30 -23.35 -4.52
C ALA A 428 -4.61 -23.19 -5.30
N SER A 429 -4.99 -24.19 -6.11
CA SER A 429 -6.22 -24.14 -6.92
C SER A 429 -7.49 -24.12 -6.05
N GLU A 430 -7.48 -24.81 -4.90
CA GLU A 430 -8.54 -24.76 -3.89
C GLU A 430 -8.69 -23.36 -3.29
N MET A 431 -7.59 -22.71 -2.89
CA MET A 431 -7.64 -21.36 -2.33
C MET A 431 -8.17 -20.35 -3.34
N TYR A 432 -7.70 -20.38 -4.60
CA TYR A 432 -8.24 -19.51 -5.65
C TYR A 432 -9.72 -19.80 -5.96
N THR A 433 -10.16 -21.04 -5.83
CA THR A 433 -11.59 -21.37 -5.96
C THR A 433 -12.42 -20.73 -4.85
N ARG A 434 -11.91 -20.69 -3.61
CA ARG A 434 -12.56 -19.96 -2.50
C ARG A 434 -12.59 -18.46 -2.73
N VAL A 435 -11.52 -17.87 -3.31
CA VAL A 435 -11.52 -16.46 -3.73
C VAL A 435 -12.66 -16.19 -4.72
N LEU A 436 -12.80 -17.04 -5.73
CA LEU A 436 -13.85 -16.92 -6.76
C LEU A 436 -15.26 -17.17 -6.23
N ALA A 437 -15.42 -17.92 -5.14
CA ALA A 437 -16.71 -18.08 -4.48
C ALA A 437 -17.18 -16.79 -3.79
N VAL A 438 -16.24 -16.01 -3.23
CA VAL A 438 -16.53 -14.70 -2.62
C VAL A 438 -16.63 -13.61 -3.69
N TRP A 439 -15.77 -13.68 -4.71
CA TRP A 439 -15.67 -12.68 -5.78
C TRP A 439 -15.52 -13.35 -7.16
N PRO A 440 -16.64 -13.68 -7.82
CA PRO A 440 -16.65 -14.45 -9.08
C PRO A 440 -15.91 -13.82 -10.26
N ASN A 441 -15.84 -12.49 -10.32
CA ASN A 441 -15.21 -11.74 -11.42
C ASN A 441 -13.71 -11.46 -11.19
N HIS A 442 -13.06 -12.12 -10.23
CA HIS A 442 -11.65 -11.91 -9.92
C HIS A 442 -10.71 -12.57 -10.95
N TRP A 443 -10.39 -11.85 -12.02
CA TRP A 443 -9.62 -12.39 -13.15
C TRP A 443 -8.22 -12.94 -12.77
N ARG A 444 -7.51 -12.31 -11.82
CA ARG A 444 -6.18 -12.82 -11.39
C ARG A 444 -6.27 -14.16 -10.67
N ALA A 445 -7.24 -14.33 -9.77
CA ALA A 445 -7.49 -15.60 -9.09
C ALA A 445 -7.89 -16.68 -10.11
N GLN A 446 -8.71 -16.34 -11.09
CA GLN A 446 -9.07 -17.25 -12.19
C GLN A 446 -7.85 -17.68 -13.02
N LEU A 447 -6.96 -16.74 -13.35
CA LEU A 447 -5.73 -17.02 -14.07
C LEU A 447 -4.77 -17.88 -13.23
N ASN A 448 -4.55 -17.51 -11.97
CA ASN A 448 -3.65 -18.27 -11.10
C ASN A 448 -4.18 -19.67 -10.82
N LYS A 449 -5.51 -19.84 -10.66
CA LYS A 449 -6.14 -21.17 -10.63
C LYS A 449 -5.79 -22.00 -11.86
N ALA A 450 -5.88 -21.42 -13.06
CA ALA A 450 -5.48 -22.09 -14.29
C ALA A 450 -3.99 -22.51 -14.26
N VAL A 451 -3.11 -21.63 -13.79
CA VAL A 451 -1.67 -21.93 -13.68
C VAL A 451 -1.42 -23.03 -12.63
N SER A 452 -2.10 -22.99 -11.49
CA SER A 452 -2.06 -24.05 -10.47
C SER A 452 -2.46 -25.40 -11.06
N LEU A 453 -3.58 -25.46 -11.79
CA LEU A 453 -4.05 -26.69 -12.43
C LEU A 453 -3.05 -27.24 -13.47
N LEU A 454 -2.36 -26.35 -14.22
CA LEU A 454 -1.27 -26.78 -15.10
C LEU A 454 -0.11 -27.39 -14.32
N GLY A 455 0.28 -26.78 -13.20
CA GLY A 455 1.32 -27.30 -12.30
C GLY A 455 0.96 -28.67 -11.71
N ALA A 456 -0.31 -28.88 -11.38
CA ALA A 456 -0.84 -30.16 -10.90
C ALA A 456 -0.97 -31.24 -12.00
N GLY A 457 -0.84 -30.86 -13.28
CA GLY A 457 -1.02 -31.76 -14.42
C GLY A 457 -2.47 -31.90 -14.91
N GLU A 458 -3.42 -31.18 -14.31
CA GLU A 458 -4.85 -31.15 -14.65
C GLU A 458 -5.12 -30.26 -15.89
N THR A 459 -4.65 -30.73 -17.06
CA THR A 459 -4.62 -29.90 -18.28
C THR A 459 -5.98 -29.52 -18.85
N GLU A 460 -7.04 -30.31 -18.63
CA GLU A 460 -8.39 -30.01 -19.14
C GLU A 460 -9.10 -28.96 -18.28
N GLU A 461 -8.99 -29.08 -16.96
CA GLU A 461 -9.48 -28.13 -15.97
C GLU A 461 -8.78 -26.78 -16.13
N ALA A 462 -7.45 -26.79 -16.28
CA ALA A 462 -6.66 -25.60 -16.56
C ALA A 462 -7.12 -24.86 -17.81
N LYS A 463 -7.43 -25.60 -18.89
CA LYS A 463 -7.92 -25.03 -20.15
C LYS A 463 -9.32 -24.44 -20.01
N LYS A 464 -10.20 -25.02 -19.19
CA LYS A 464 -11.50 -24.41 -18.86
C LYS A 464 -11.28 -23.11 -18.10
N ALA A 465 -10.42 -23.12 -17.08
CA ALA A 465 -10.12 -21.94 -16.28
C ALA A 465 -9.48 -20.81 -17.12
N LEU A 466 -8.58 -21.13 -18.06
CA LEU A 466 -8.01 -20.17 -19.00
C LEU A 466 -9.06 -19.54 -19.92
N LYS A 467 -10.06 -20.32 -20.37
CA LYS A 467 -11.17 -19.78 -21.18
C LYS A 467 -12.04 -18.81 -20.38
N GLU A 468 -12.26 -19.07 -19.09
CA GLU A 468 -12.98 -18.16 -18.20
C GLU A 468 -12.17 -16.87 -17.96
N ALA A 469 -10.85 -16.98 -17.69
CA ALA A 469 -9.98 -15.82 -17.60
C ALA A 469 -9.94 -15.00 -18.90
N LEU A 470 -9.98 -15.68 -20.05
CA LEU A 470 -10.09 -15.04 -21.36
C LEU A 470 -11.42 -14.30 -21.52
N LYS A 471 -12.55 -14.88 -21.10
CA LYS A 471 -13.85 -14.20 -21.12
C LYS A 471 -13.85 -12.93 -20.27
N MET A 472 -13.17 -12.96 -19.12
CA MET A 472 -13.07 -11.81 -18.21
C MET A 472 -12.15 -10.69 -18.74
N THR A 473 -11.08 -11.04 -19.44
CA THR A 473 -9.98 -10.08 -19.75
C THR A 473 -9.79 -9.77 -21.23
N ASN A 474 -10.28 -10.63 -22.13
CA ASN A 474 -10.08 -10.59 -23.58
C ASN A 474 -8.61 -10.45 -24.03
N ARG A 475 -7.65 -10.94 -23.21
CA ARG A 475 -6.21 -10.87 -23.48
C ARG A 475 -5.77 -11.89 -24.53
N VAL A 476 -5.01 -11.45 -25.53
CA VAL A 476 -4.55 -12.28 -26.66
C VAL A 476 -3.57 -13.37 -26.19
N GLU A 477 -2.76 -13.08 -25.18
CA GLU A 477 -1.78 -14.02 -24.62
C GLU A 477 -2.43 -15.29 -24.05
N LEU A 478 -3.66 -15.16 -23.53
CA LEU A 478 -4.43 -16.30 -23.04
C LEU A 478 -4.93 -17.18 -24.19
N ASN A 479 -5.26 -16.58 -25.35
CA ASN A 479 -5.58 -17.34 -26.55
C ASN A 479 -4.38 -18.15 -27.04
N ASP A 480 -3.20 -17.54 -27.07
CA ASP A 480 -1.95 -18.20 -27.45
C ASP A 480 -1.65 -19.37 -26.51
N ALA A 481 -1.77 -19.16 -25.19
CA ALA A 481 -1.59 -20.22 -24.19
C ALA A 481 -2.57 -21.39 -24.41
N ILE A 482 -3.86 -21.12 -24.64
CA ILE A 482 -4.88 -22.14 -24.94
C ILE A 482 -4.53 -22.88 -26.24
N TYR A 483 -4.05 -22.18 -27.27
CA TYR A 483 -3.63 -22.79 -28.53
C TYR A 483 -2.41 -23.71 -28.34
N HIS A 484 -1.40 -23.26 -27.59
CA HIS A 484 -0.23 -24.06 -27.26
C HIS A 484 -0.60 -25.34 -26.51
N LEU A 485 -1.49 -25.27 -25.52
CA LEU A 485 -1.98 -26.46 -24.80
C LEU A 485 -2.66 -27.46 -25.75
N LYS A 486 -3.47 -26.99 -26.71
CA LYS A 486 -4.07 -27.86 -27.74
C LYS A 486 -3.02 -28.55 -28.61
N GLN A 487 -1.93 -27.87 -28.96
CA GLN A 487 -0.85 -28.46 -29.77
C GLN A 487 -0.08 -29.53 -29.00
N LEU A 488 0.20 -29.32 -27.71
CA LEU A 488 0.82 -30.32 -26.84
C LEU A 488 -0.04 -31.58 -26.72
N GLN A 489 -1.35 -31.43 -26.55
CA GLN A 489 -2.30 -32.55 -26.50
C GLN A 489 -2.34 -33.35 -27.81
N LYS A 490 -2.43 -32.67 -28.97
CA LYS A 490 -2.41 -33.32 -30.29
C LYS A 490 -1.14 -34.12 -30.55
N LYS A 491 0.00 -33.70 -29.99
CA LYS A 491 1.28 -34.39 -30.15
C LYS A 491 1.42 -35.57 -29.19
N LYS A 492 0.96 -35.47 -27.93
CA LYS A 492 0.86 -36.64 -27.01
C LYS A 492 0.05 -37.78 -27.63
N VAL A 493 -1.10 -37.47 -28.25
CA VAL A 493 -1.94 -38.47 -28.94
C VAL A 493 -1.23 -39.15 -30.12
N LYS A 494 -0.31 -38.47 -30.81
CA LYS A 494 0.51 -39.04 -31.89
C LYS A 494 1.70 -39.89 -31.39
N THR A 495 2.03 -39.82 -30.10
CA THR A 495 3.23 -40.47 -29.53
C THR A 495 2.88 -41.64 -28.61
N ASN A 496 1.74 -42.30 -28.83
CA ASN A 496 1.36 -43.54 -28.13
C ASN A 496 2.16 -44.78 -28.59
N GLY A 497 3.47 -44.62 -28.69
CA GLY A 497 4.47 -45.68 -28.85
C GLY A 497 5.65 -45.37 -27.94
N GLY A 498 5.52 -45.81 -26.68
CA GLY A 498 6.56 -45.95 -25.64
C GLY A 498 7.73 -44.95 -25.60
N SER A 499 7.70 -44.02 -24.64
CA SER A 499 8.85 -43.85 -23.74
C SER A 499 8.39 -43.26 -22.39
N ASN A 500 8.88 -43.88 -21.32
CA ASN A 500 8.74 -43.41 -19.95
C ASN A 500 9.32 -42.01 -19.81
N GLY A 501 8.61 -41.13 -19.09
CA GLY A 501 9.09 -40.04 -18.23
C GLY A 501 10.49 -39.42 -18.43
N GLU A 502 11.01 -39.24 -19.64
CA GLU A 502 12.27 -38.54 -19.85
C GLU A 502 12.10 -37.04 -19.60
N ALA A 503 13.00 -36.47 -18.80
CA ALA A 503 13.03 -35.04 -18.50
C ALA A 503 13.04 -34.22 -19.80
N ALA A 504 12.21 -33.16 -19.87
CA ALA A 504 12.05 -32.35 -21.08
C ALA A 504 13.35 -31.66 -21.56
N PHE A 505 14.36 -31.55 -20.68
CA PHE A 505 15.68 -31.00 -20.93
C PHE A 505 16.70 -31.52 -19.91
N VAL A 506 17.98 -31.34 -20.20
CA VAL A 506 19.11 -31.58 -19.30
C VAL A 506 19.77 -30.24 -18.97
N ILE A 507 20.10 -30.00 -17.70
CA ILE A 507 20.92 -28.85 -17.28
C ILE A 507 22.38 -29.29 -17.35
N VAL A 508 23.18 -28.51 -18.06
CA VAL A 508 24.59 -28.80 -18.30
C VAL A 508 25.46 -27.85 -17.49
N ASP A 509 26.58 -28.36 -17.00
CA ASP A 509 27.59 -27.59 -16.31
C ASP A 509 28.11 -26.40 -17.15
N PRO A 510 28.31 -25.20 -16.55
CA PRO A 510 28.82 -24.03 -17.27
C PRO A 510 30.11 -24.27 -18.05
N SER A 511 31.04 -25.08 -17.55
CA SER A 511 32.35 -25.32 -18.16
C SER A 511 32.28 -25.99 -19.53
N LYS A 512 31.18 -26.72 -19.79
CA LYS A 512 30.91 -27.46 -21.03
C LYS A 512 30.31 -26.59 -22.13
N PHE A 513 29.89 -25.36 -21.81
CA PHE A 513 29.41 -24.39 -22.79
C PHE A 513 30.59 -23.55 -23.29
N LYS A 514 30.92 -23.68 -24.57
CA LYS A 514 31.97 -22.90 -25.24
C LYS A 514 31.36 -21.95 -26.27
N THR A 515 31.94 -20.76 -26.39
CA THR A 515 31.53 -19.74 -27.36
C THR A 515 32.29 -19.92 -28.68
N LEU A 516 31.60 -19.70 -29.80
CA LEU A 516 32.23 -19.69 -31.13
C LEU A 516 32.60 -18.25 -31.50
N GLY A 517 33.77 -17.82 -31.02
CA GLY A 517 34.34 -16.48 -31.26
C GLY A 517 33.85 -15.39 -30.30
N GLU A 518 34.54 -14.25 -30.31
CA GLU A 518 34.37 -13.12 -29.38
C GLU A 518 32.98 -12.44 -29.43
N LYS A 519 32.23 -12.64 -30.52
CA LYS A 519 30.90 -12.04 -30.71
C LYS A 519 29.78 -12.78 -29.99
N THR A 520 30.01 -14.03 -29.58
CA THR A 520 29.03 -14.86 -28.89
C THR A 520 29.08 -14.54 -27.40
N THR A 521 27.97 -14.06 -26.85
CA THR A 521 27.86 -13.73 -25.42
C THR A 521 28.04 -14.97 -24.55
N LEU A 522 28.82 -14.82 -23.46
CA LEU A 522 29.01 -15.86 -22.46
C LEU A 522 27.71 -16.16 -21.71
N ARG A 523 27.49 -17.43 -21.37
CA ARG A 523 26.27 -17.89 -20.68
C ARG A 523 26.02 -17.13 -19.38
N GLN A 524 27.05 -16.97 -18.55
CA GLN A 524 26.95 -16.32 -17.25
C GLN A 524 26.61 -14.83 -17.39
N ASP A 525 27.31 -14.11 -18.28
CA ASP A 525 27.03 -12.71 -18.59
C ASP A 525 25.62 -12.52 -19.14
N LEU A 526 25.15 -13.44 -19.99
CA LEU A 526 23.77 -13.36 -20.47
C LEU A 526 22.78 -13.54 -19.31
N GLY A 527 23.03 -14.47 -18.40
CA GLY A 527 22.19 -14.68 -17.21
C GLY A 527 22.10 -13.42 -16.35
N ASN A 528 23.24 -12.84 -16.00
CA ASN A 528 23.33 -11.61 -15.22
C ASN A 528 22.65 -10.44 -15.96
N ALA A 529 22.92 -10.26 -17.25
CA ALA A 529 22.31 -9.20 -18.07
C ALA A 529 20.78 -9.37 -18.18
N LEU A 530 20.26 -10.60 -18.26
CA LEU A 530 18.81 -10.87 -18.26
C LEU A 530 18.17 -10.49 -16.93
N GLN A 531 18.84 -10.74 -15.79
CA GLN A 531 18.37 -10.29 -14.48
C GLN A 531 18.35 -8.75 -14.39
N ILE A 532 19.39 -8.08 -14.85
CA ILE A 532 19.44 -6.61 -14.92
C ILE A 532 18.32 -6.08 -15.83
N ARG A 533 18.06 -6.73 -16.96
CA ARG A 533 16.95 -6.36 -17.86
C ARG A 533 15.58 -6.58 -17.22
N ALA A 534 15.41 -7.65 -16.45
CA ALA A 534 14.17 -7.88 -15.69
C ALA A 534 13.96 -6.76 -14.66
N PHE A 535 15.01 -6.41 -13.92
CA PHE A 535 15.01 -5.29 -12.98
C PHE A 535 14.66 -3.96 -13.65
N GLN A 536 15.31 -3.62 -14.77
CA GLN A 536 14.98 -2.42 -15.55
C GLN A 536 13.54 -2.40 -16.06
N ARG A 537 12.98 -3.55 -16.47
CA ARG A 537 11.59 -3.62 -16.95
C ARG A 537 10.61 -3.41 -15.81
N LEU A 538 10.94 -3.86 -14.61
CA LEU A 538 10.16 -3.67 -13.39
C LEU A 538 10.20 -2.20 -12.95
N THR A 539 11.40 -1.61 -12.85
CA THR A 539 11.62 -0.23 -12.38
C THR A 539 11.38 0.84 -13.43
N ARG A 540 11.36 0.46 -14.72
CA ARG A 540 11.28 1.36 -15.89
C ARG A 540 12.45 2.33 -16.02
N LEU A 541 13.57 2.09 -15.35
CA LEU A 541 14.79 2.89 -15.46
C LEU A 541 15.32 2.98 -16.90
N ASN A 542 15.03 1.99 -17.74
CA ASN A 542 15.38 2.02 -19.17
C ASN A 542 14.66 3.12 -19.98
N ARG A 543 13.72 3.86 -19.37
CA ARG A 543 13.06 5.05 -19.94
C ARG A 543 13.47 6.35 -19.25
N CYS A 544 14.19 6.28 -18.14
CA CYS A 544 14.74 7.45 -17.46
C CYS A 544 16.00 7.90 -18.19
N GLU A 545 16.00 9.10 -18.77
CA GLU A 545 17.19 9.64 -19.41
C GLU A 545 18.29 9.87 -18.38
N VAL A 546 19.51 9.42 -18.68
CA VAL A 546 20.61 9.49 -17.72
C VAL A 546 20.98 10.94 -17.35
N ASP A 547 20.76 11.89 -18.26
CA ASP A 547 21.03 13.32 -18.03
C ASP A 547 20.13 13.93 -16.93
N LEU A 548 18.99 13.31 -16.61
CA LEU A 548 18.16 13.73 -15.48
C LEU A 548 18.89 13.54 -14.15
N LEU A 549 19.76 12.52 -14.02
CA LEU A 549 20.58 12.35 -12.82
C LEU A 549 21.53 13.53 -12.65
N LYS A 550 22.12 14.01 -13.75
CA LYS A 550 22.99 15.19 -13.76
C LYS A 550 22.24 16.46 -13.37
N LYS A 551 21.01 16.62 -13.86
CA LYS A 551 20.14 17.72 -13.48
C LYS A 551 19.81 17.70 -11.98
N GLU A 552 19.38 16.56 -11.44
CA GLU A 552 19.06 16.45 -10.01
C GLU A 552 20.29 16.67 -9.12
N MET A 553 21.51 16.29 -9.54
CA MET A 553 22.75 16.63 -8.80
C MET A 553 23.02 18.14 -8.73
N SER A 554 22.57 18.91 -9.73
CA SER A 554 22.71 20.38 -9.74
C SER A 554 21.59 21.12 -9.01
N GLU A 555 20.39 20.54 -8.96
CA GLU A 555 19.19 21.18 -8.38
C GLU A 555 18.93 20.75 -6.93
N THR A 556 19.41 19.57 -6.51
CA THR A 556 19.19 19.06 -5.16
C THR A 556 20.30 19.52 -4.23
N ASP A 557 19.97 20.39 -3.29
CA ASP A 557 20.86 20.72 -2.17
C ASP A 557 20.71 19.68 -1.07
N VAL A 558 21.79 18.92 -0.80
CA VAL A 558 21.81 17.90 0.25
C VAL A 558 22.90 18.26 1.24
N PRO A 559 22.56 18.43 2.54
CA PRO A 559 23.55 18.80 3.54
C PRO A 559 24.64 17.73 3.66
N VAL A 560 25.86 18.19 3.86
CA VAL A 560 27.00 17.31 4.15
C VAL A 560 26.87 16.79 5.57
N SER A 561 26.96 15.48 5.71
CA SER A 561 26.90 14.75 6.98
C SER A 561 28.17 13.94 7.19
N TYR A 562 28.47 13.65 8.45
CA TYR A 562 29.58 12.80 8.86
C TYR A 562 28.98 11.52 9.46
N SER A 563 29.08 10.40 8.75
CA SER A 563 28.66 9.09 9.27
C SER A 563 29.77 8.51 10.15
N GLY A 564 29.42 7.70 11.14
CA GLY A 564 30.34 7.18 12.18
C GLY A 564 31.48 6.29 11.67
N SER A 565 31.55 6.00 10.36
CA SER A 565 32.55 5.16 9.71
C SER A 565 33.41 5.88 8.66
N GLY A 566 33.30 7.20 8.47
CA GLY A 566 34.15 7.89 7.48
C GLY A 566 33.88 9.38 7.23
N GLY A 567 34.64 9.92 6.27
CA GLY A 567 34.66 11.34 5.87
C GLY A 567 33.34 11.89 5.31
N PRO A 568 33.30 13.16 4.89
CA PRO A 568 32.05 13.88 4.60
C PRO A 568 31.27 13.27 3.42
N GLN A 569 29.95 13.08 3.61
CA GLN A 569 29.03 12.51 2.61
C GLN A 569 27.76 13.35 2.48
N LYS A 570 27.23 13.48 1.25
CA LYS A 570 25.89 14.02 1.00
C LYS A 570 24.85 12.94 1.25
N SER A 571 24.47 12.78 2.53
CA SER A 571 23.57 11.72 2.98
C SER A 571 22.11 12.19 2.97
N ILE A 572 21.23 11.34 2.46
CA ILE A 572 19.79 11.60 2.38
C ILE A 572 19.00 10.46 3.03
N ARG A 573 17.89 10.76 3.70
CA ARG A 573 16.98 9.73 4.22
C ARG A 573 16.22 9.07 3.06
N LYS A 574 15.94 7.76 3.15
CA LYS A 574 15.20 7.00 2.12
C LYS A 574 13.86 7.66 1.69
N PRO A 575 13.01 8.18 2.60
CA PRO A 575 11.80 8.93 2.22
C PRO A 575 12.06 10.15 1.32
N ASN A 576 13.09 10.96 1.64
CA ASN A 576 13.44 12.12 0.82
C ASN A 576 14.02 11.69 -0.53
N LEU A 577 14.71 10.54 -0.59
CA LEU A 577 15.16 9.95 -1.85
C LEU A 577 13.99 9.47 -2.70
N GLU A 578 12.88 9.02 -2.10
CA GLU A 578 11.67 8.64 -2.83
C GLU A 578 11.11 9.83 -3.63
N GLU A 579 11.21 11.06 -3.12
CA GLU A 579 10.82 12.27 -3.85
C GLU A 579 11.70 12.51 -5.08
N VAL A 580 13.02 12.30 -4.95
CA VAL A 580 13.95 12.35 -6.08
C VAL A 580 13.59 11.28 -7.11
N LEU A 581 13.37 10.03 -6.67
CA LEU A 581 12.91 8.95 -7.54
C LEU A 581 11.60 9.29 -8.24
N ARG A 582 10.68 9.99 -7.56
CA ARG A 582 9.41 10.44 -8.13
C ARG A 582 9.61 11.47 -9.23
N LYS A 583 10.60 12.36 -9.11
CA LYS A 583 10.97 13.29 -10.19
C LYS A 583 11.57 12.54 -11.39
N LEU A 584 12.49 11.61 -11.13
CA LEU A 584 13.16 10.81 -12.17
C LEU A 584 12.18 9.89 -12.93
N LEU A 585 11.17 9.37 -12.23
CA LEU A 585 10.19 8.41 -12.73
C LEU A 585 8.77 9.01 -12.80
N ASN A 586 8.66 10.32 -13.06
CA ASN A 586 7.40 11.05 -13.06
C ASN A 586 6.33 10.53 -14.05
N PHE A 587 6.76 9.76 -15.05
CA PHE A 587 5.91 9.14 -16.07
C PHE A 587 5.22 7.86 -15.59
N LEU A 588 5.53 7.38 -14.38
CA LEU A 588 4.89 6.21 -13.79
C LEU A 588 3.60 6.58 -13.06
N LYS A 589 2.59 5.73 -13.21
CA LYS A 589 1.40 5.77 -12.34
C LYS A 589 1.78 5.35 -10.91
N PRO A 590 1.05 5.81 -9.88
CA PRO A 590 1.31 5.50 -8.47
C PRO A 590 1.62 4.03 -8.18
N GLU A 591 0.81 3.10 -8.70
CA GLU A 591 0.95 1.67 -8.41
C GLU A 591 2.21 1.07 -9.07
N THR A 592 2.55 1.57 -10.27
CA THR A 592 3.77 1.13 -10.96
C THR A 592 5.01 1.75 -10.33
N PHE A 593 4.89 2.99 -9.83
CA PHE A 593 5.95 3.67 -9.10
C PHE A 593 6.26 2.97 -7.78
N GLN A 594 5.26 2.60 -7.00
CA GLN A 594 5.43 1.80 -5.78
C GLN A 594 6.19 0.50 -6.05
N GLY A 595 5.80 -0.25 -7.11
CA GLY A 595 6.52 -1.47 -7.50
C GLY A 595 7.97 -1.22 -7.92
N ALA A 596 8.26 -0.08 -8.55
CA ALA A 596 9.61 0.33 -8.89
C ALA A 596 10.43 0.69 -7.64
N VAL A 597 9.86 1.45 -6.71
CA VAL A 597 10.50 1.83 -5.44
C VAL A 597 10.80 0.59 -4.60
N LYS A 598 9.86 -0.35 -4.48
CA LYS A 598 10.09 -1.62 -3.78
C LYS A 598 11.32 -2.34 -4.34
N ALA A 599 11.37 -2.54 -5.66
CA ALA A 599 12.48 -3.21 -6.31
C ALA A 599 13.80 -2.46 -6.10
N ILE A 600 13.80 -1.13 -6.21
CA ILE A 600 14.98 -0.30 -5.96
C ILE A 600 15.42 -0.40 -4.50
N ASN A 601 14.51 -0.40 -3.54
CA ASN A 601 14.85 -0.53 -2.13
C ASN A 601 15.48 -1.89 -1.82
N GLU A 602 14.84 -2.98 -2.26
CA GLU A 602 15.34 -4.35 -2.03
C GLU A 602 16.69 -4.62 -2.71
N LYS A 603 16.89 -4.09 -3.91
CA LYS A 603 18.05 -4.44 -4.74
C LYS A 603 19.22 -3.47 -4.56
N ILE A 604 18.95 -2.16 -4.40
CA ILE A 604 19.96 -1.10 -4.39
C ILE A 604 20.09 -0.51 -2.99
N LEU A 605 19.01 0.01 -2.40
CA LEU A 605 19.12 0.78 -1.16
C LEU A 605 19.47 -0.09 0.05
N SER A 606 19.04 -1.36 0.09
CA SER A 606 19.44 -2.34 1.10
C SER A 606 20.95 -2.57 1.15
N VAL A 607 21.62 -2.53 -0.01
CA VAL A 607 23.08 -2.68 -0.13
C VAL A 607 23.80 -1.37 0.21
N LEU A 608 23.21 -0.22 -0.14
CA LEU A 608 23.78 1.10 0.19
C LEU A 608 23.60 1.49 1.66
N ASP A 609 22.61 0.92 2.35
CA ASP A 609 22.32 1.14 3.77
C ASP A 609 22.46 -0.18 4.56
N GLU A 610 23.63 -0.79 4.48
CA GLU A 610 23.95 -2.06 5.17
C GLU A 610 23.73 -1.97 6.68
N THR A 611 23.98 -0.78 7.26
CA THR A 611 23.79 -0.52 8.70
C THR A 611 22.33 -0.41 9.12
N GLY A 612 21.38 -0.33 8.18
CA GLY A 612 19.96 -0.10 8.46
C GLY A 612 19.67 1.27 9.10
N SER A 613 20.48 2.28 8.77
CA SER A 613 20.38 3.65 9.29
C SER A 613 19.19 4.45 8.72
N GLY A 614 18.59 3.97 7.64
CA GLY A 614 17.57 4.69 6.86
C GLY A 614 18.15 5.79 5.96
N ARG A 615 19.47 5.87 5.82
CA ARG A 615 20.19 6.91 5.08
C ARG A 615 21.12 6.31 4.02
N VAL A 616 21.28 7.02 2.90
CA VAL A 616 22.17 6.62 1.80
C VAL A 616 23.01 7.78 1.28
N ASP A 617 24.21 7.48 0.76
CA ASP A 617 25.06 8.43 0.02
C ASP A 617 24.44 8.67 -1.37
N LEU A 618 23.94 9.89 -1.60
CA LEU A 618 23.21 10.22 -2.83
C LEU A 618 24.09 10.19 -4.08
N GLY A 619 25.38 10.57 -3.97
CA GLY A 619 26.31 10.52 -5.09
C GLY A 619 26.59 9.08 -5.50
N MET A 620 26.77 8.18 -4.53
CA MET A 620 26.93 6.75 -4.79
C MET A 620 25.65 6.14 -5.40
N PHE A 621 24.49 6.54 -4.90
CA PHE A 621 23.20 6.12 -5.45
C PHE A 621 23.05 6.48 -6.94
N TYR A 622 23.33 7.74 -7.32
CA TYR A 622 23.29 8.15 -8.72
C TYR A 622 24.30 7.41 -9.58
N ALA A 623 25.52 7.20 -9.08
CA ALA A 623 26.54 6.44 -9.79
C ALA A 623 26.08 5.01 -10.11
N VAL A 624 25.47 4.32 -9.15
CA VAL A 624 24.92 2.96 -9.31
C VAL A 624 23.73 2.94 -10.27
N LEU A 625 22.91 3.99 -10.28
CA LEU A 625 21.72 4.06 -11.14
C LEU A 625 22.07 4.36 -12.61
N ALA A 626 23.12 5.15 -12.87
CA ALA A 626 23.45 5.66 -14.20
C ALA A 626 23.63 4.57 -15.30
N PRO A 627 24.26 3.41 -15.06
CA PRO A 627 24.33 2.33 -16.05
C PRO A 627 22.96 1.78 -16.51
N LEU A 628 21.95 1.87 -15.64
CA LEU A 628 20.59 1.38 -15.88
C LEU A 628 19.66 2.39 -16.56
N CYS A 629 20.02 3.66 -16.60
CA CYS A 629 19.24 4.69 -17.26
C CYS A 629 19.32 4.56 -18.79
N SER A 630 18.45 5.21 -19.55
CA SER A 630 18.55 5.29 -21.01
C SER A 630 19.63 6.29 -21.44
N GLY A 631 20.09 6.18 -22.69
CA GLY A 631 21.11 7.06 -23.29
C GLY A 631 22.36 6.34 -23.77
N PRO A 632 23.30 7.06 -24.40
CA PRO A 632 24.53 6.47 -24.95
C PRO A 632 25.43 5.84 -23.86
N PRO A 633 26.12 4.72 -24.14
CA PRO A 633 26.96 4.03 -23.16
C PRO A 633 28.02 4.93 -22.51
N ASP A 634 28.66 5.78 -23.31
CA ASP A 634 29.71 6.66 -22.83
C ASP A 634 29.15 7.77 -21.94
N ASN A 635 27.93 8.25 -22.22
CA ASN A 635 27.27 9.22 -21.35
C ASN A 635 26.86 8.59 -20.01
N ARG A 636 26.36 7.34 -20.01
CA ARG A 636 26.04 6.62 -18.77
C ARG A 636 27.28 6.45 -17.88
N LYS A 637 28.41 6.05 -18.47
CA LYS A 637 29.70 5.93 -17.77
C LYS A 637 30.21 7.29 -17.28
N ARG A 638 30.03 8.35 -18.08
CA ARG A 638 30.42 9.71 -17.71
C ARG A 638 29.63 10.24 -16.52
N ILE A 639 28.32 10.05 -16.52
CA ILE A 639 27.45 10.51 -15.43
C ILE A 639 27.72 9.72 -14.15
N ALA A 640 28.03 8.43 -14.25
CA ALA A 640 28.49 7.67 -13.08
C ALA A 640 29.77 8.27 -12.47
N PHE A 641 30.75 8.65 -13.31
CA PHE A 641 31.97 9.32 -12.86
C PHE A 641 31.70 10.72 -12.29
N ASP A 642 30.87 11.53 -12.97
CA ASP A 642 30.48 12.86 -12.51
C ASP A 642 29.75 12.79 -11.14
N ALA A 643 28.95 11.75 -10.90
CA ALA A 643 28.29 11.51 -9.61
C ALA A 643 29.28 11.17 -8.48
N LEU A 644 30.35 10.44 -8.78
CA LEU A 644 31.44 10.20 -7.83
C LEU A 644 32.29 11.45 -7.56
N LEU A 645 32.50 12.30 -8.58
CA LEU A 645 33.14 13.61 -8.42
C LEU A 645 32.31 14.56 -7.56
N TRP A 646 30.97 14.49 -7.64
CA TRP A 646 30.05 15.34 -6.88
C TRP A 646 30.02 15.03 -5.38
N ARG A 647 30.64 13.93 -4.94
CA ARG A 647 30.78 13.60 -3.52
C ARG A 647 31.73 14.58 -2.84
N PRO A 648 31.46 15.02 -1.59
CA PRO A 648 32.22 16.08 -0.93
C PRO A 648 33.74 15.90 -0.94
N VAL A 649 34.20 14.66 -0.84
CA VAL A 649 35.64 14.38 -0.76
C VAL A 649 36.37 14.48 -2.10
N ASN A 650 35.64 14.59 -3.21
CA ASN A 650 36.18 14.78 -4.56
C ASN A 650 35.79 16.16 -5.14
N GLU A 651 35.09 17.01 -4.38
CA GLU A 651 34.63 18.32 -4.85
C GLU A 651 35.80 19.24 -5.21
N GLY A 652 35.67 19.95 -6.34
CA GLY A 652 36.67 20.90 -6.82
C GLY A 652 37.80 20.30 -7.67
N GLY A 653 37.83 18.97 -7.86
CA GLY A 653 38.81 18.27 -8.70
C GLY A 653 38.28 17.75 -10.03
N SER A 654 39.19 17.29 -10.90
CA SER A 654 38.88 16.55 -12.15
C SER A 654 39.07 15.03 -12.03
N HIS A 655 39.46 14.56 -10.85
CA HIS A 655 39.79 13.18 -10.53
C HIS A 655 39.03 12.73 -9.29
N ILE A 656 38.70 11.44 -9.21
CA ILE A 656 38.06 10.83 -8.02
C ILE A 656 39.10 10.06 -7.22
N ARG A 657 38.93 9.92 -5.91
CA ARG A 657 39.78 9.02 -5.13
C ARG A 657 39.61 7.57 -5.58
N LYS A 658 40.72 6.82 -5.65
CA LYS A 658 40.71 5.42 -6.04
C LYS A 658 39.84 4.56 -5.13
N VAL A 659 39.82 4.85 -3.83
CA VAL A 659 38.94 4.18 -2.86
C VAL A 659 37.46 4.29 -3.25
N ASP A 660 37.03 5.47 -3.71
CA ASP A 660 35.64 5.70 -4.13
C ASP A 660 35.31 4.94 -5.43
N ALA A 661 36.25 4.92 -6.39
CA ALA A 661 36.11 4.15 -7.62
C ALA A 661 36.01 2.64 -7.34
N VAL A 662 36.87 2.11 -6.48
CA VAL A 662 36.85 0.69 -6.07
C VAL A 662 35.56 0.37 -5.32
N GLN A 663 35.12 1.22 -4.39
CA GLN A 663 33.87 1.04 -3.65
C GLN A 663 32.67 1.02 -4.57
N TYR A 664 32.61 1.93 -5.55
CA TYR A 664 31.55 1.95 -6.56
C TYR A 664 31.49 0.64 -7.36
N ILE A 665 32.63 0.15 -7.86
CA ILE A 665 32.68 -1.11 -8.62
C ILE A 665 32.26 -2.30 -7.75
N LYS A 666 32.69 -2.35 -6.48
CA LYS A 666 32.26 -3.37 -5.52
C LYS A 666 30.75 -3.38 -5.33
N LEU A 667 30.15 -2.21 -5.07
CA LEU A 667 28.71 -2.07 -4.90
C LEU A 667 27.95 -2.48 -6.17
N LEU A 668 28.41 -2.00 -7.33
CA LEU A 668 27.77 -2.30 -8.60
C LEU A 668 27.78 -3.82 -8.90
N ARG A 669 28.88 -4.51 -8.58
CA ARG A 669 28.97 -5.97 -8.68
C ARG A 669 28.08 -6.66 -7.65
N ALA A 670 28.14 -6.27 -6.37
CA ALA A 670 27.30 -6.85 -5.32
C ALA A 670 25.80 -6.75 -5.66
N ILE A 671 25.38 -5.65 -6.27
CA ILE A 671 23.99 -5.42 -6.68
C ILE A 671 23.63 -6.25 -7.91
N PHE A 672 24.44 -6.25 -8.97
CA PHE A 672 24.01 -6.75 -10.30
C PHE A 672 24.66 -8.05 -10.78
N ILE A 673 25.75 -8.50 -10.14
CA ILE A 673 26.55 -9.66 -10.55
C ILE A 673 26.61 -10.62 -9.35
N PRO A 674 25.79 -11.69 -9.32
CA PRO A 674 25.83 -12.69 -8.27
C PRO A 674 27.22 -13.32 -8.18
N SER A 675 27.91 -13.13 -7.05
CA SER A 675 29.22 -13.71 -6.79
C SER A 675 29.08 -15.18 -6.40
N HIS A 676 29.18 -16.10 -7.37
CA HIS A 676 29.52 -17.48 -7.06
C HIS A 676 31.00 -17.53 -6.66
N GLY A 677 31.30 -17.34 -5.37
CA GLY A 677 32.61 -17.71 -4.80
C GLY A 677 33.75 -16.68 -4.94
N VAL A 678 33.46 -15.39 -5.06
CA VAL A 678 34.47 -14.32 -4.86
C VAL A 678 34.04 -13.47 -3.66
N SER A 679 33.92 -14.13 -2.51
CA SER A 679 33.74 -13.48 -1.20
C SER A 679 35.09 -13.16 -0.54
N GLU A 680 36.20 -13.48 -1.20
CA GLU A 680 37.56 -13.20 -0.76
C GLU A 680 38.32 -12.65 -1.99
N MET A 681 39.24 -11.69 -1.80
CA MET A 681 40.12 -11.06 -2.81
C MET A 681 39.71 -9.69 -3.40
N LEU A 682 38.92 -8.91 -2.67
CA LEU A 682 39.13 -7.46 -2.62
C LEU A 682 39.04 -7.05 -1.15
N GLU A 683 39.88 -7.64 -0.29
CA GLU A 683 40.19 -6.98 0.99
C GLU A 683 40.59 -5.55 0.66
N VAL A 684 39.96 -4.58 1.30
CA VAL A 684 40.41 -3.18 1.24
C VAL A 684 41.75 -3.12 1.97
N HIS A 685 42.81 -3.63 1.35
CA HIS A 685 44.16 -3.23 1.69
C HIS A 685 44.32 -1.82 1.14
N GLY A 686 43.82 -0.83 1.89
CA GLY A 686 43.92 0.56 1.48
C GLY A 686 42.84 1.51 1.98
N GLU A 687 42.44 1.48 3.25
CA GLU A 687 41.85 2.69 3.86
C GLU A 687 42.83 3.90 3.82
N THR A 688 44.09 3.65 3.47
CA THR A 688 45.17 4.64 3.36
C THR A 688 45.61 4.97 1.93
N ASP A 689 44.98 4.43 0.87
CA ASP A 689 45.35 4.75 -0.52
C ASP A 689 44.74 6.09 -0.96
N THR A 690 45.54 7.16 -0.93
CA THR A 690 45.13 8.53 -1.32
C THR A 690 45.29 8.80 -2.82
N SER A 691 45.52 7.78 -3.64
CA SER A 691 45.68 7.97 -5.08
C SER A 691 44.38 8.44 -5.75
N MET A 692 44.56 9.23 -6.81
CA MET A 692 43.49 9.81 -7.61
C MET A 692 43.36 9.09 -8.95
N VAL A 693 42.15 8.98 -9.46
CA VAL A 693 41.78 8.25 -10.68
C VAL A 693 41.12 9.23 -11.65
N SER A 694 41.68 9.34 -12.84
CA SER A 694 41.14 10.10 -13.96
C SER A 694 39.94 9.38 -14.60
N PHE A 695 39.19 10.09 -15.45
CA PHE A 695 38.07 9.48 -16.17
C PHE A 695 38.51 8.28 -17.05
N ASN A 696 39.68 8.37 -17.69
CA ASN A 696 40.18 7.29 -18.55
C ASN A 696 40.56 6.04 -17.74
N GLU A 697 41.20 6.20 -16.59
CA GLU A 697 41.53 5.09 -15.68
C GLU A 697 40.25 4.46 -15.11
N PHE A 698 39.27 5.30 -14.74
CA PHE A 698 37.94 4.82 -14.34
C PHE A 698 37.27 3.98 -15.43
N LEU A 699 37.36 4.38 -16.71
CA LEU A 699 36.82 3.59 -17.81
C LEU A 699 37.50 2.22 -17.93
N VAL A 700 38.81 2.14 -17.70
CA VAL A 700 39.53 0.85 -17.68
C VAL A 700 39.00 -0.02 -16.55
N MET A 701 38.89 0.53 -15.33
CA MET A 701 38.35 -0.19 -14.17
C MET A 701 36.90 -0.65 -14.38
N PHE A 702 36.06 0.20 -14.99
CA PHE A 702 34.64 -0.10 -15.21
C PHE A 702 34.42 -1.19 -16.26
N ASN A 703 35.18 -1.16 -17.35
CA ASN A 703 35.02 -2.10 -18.47
C ASN A 703 35.78 -3.42 -18.27
N ASP A 704 36.56 -3.56 -17.19
CA ASP A 704 37.24 -4.80 -16.86
C ASP A 704 36.21 -5.95 -16.70
N PRO A 705 36.34 -7.06 -17.46
CA PRO A 705 35.37 -8.15 -17.45
C PRO A 705 35.41 -8.95 -16.14
N ASP A 706 36.57 -9.04 -15.49
CA ASP A 706 36.77 -9.89 -14.32
C ASP A 706 36.51 -9.11 -13.03
N TRP A 707 37.03 -7.88 -12.96
CA TRP A 707 37.04 -7.03 -11.77
C TRP A 707 36.08 -5.83 -11.83
N GLY A 708 35.65 -5.45 -13.04
CA GLY A 708 34.79 -4.29 -13.29
C GLY A 708 33.30 -4.62 -13.36
N PHE A 709 32.51 -3.75 -14.00
CA PHE A 709 31.13 -4.06 -14.34
C PHE A 709 31.06 -5.00 -15.54
N GLY A 710 31.89 -4.77 -16.57
CA GLY A 710 32.15 -5.64 -17.73
C GLY A 710 30.95 -5.99 -18.64
N ILE A 711 29.73 -5.87 -18.13
CA ILE A 711 28.50 -6.46 -18.66
C ILE A 711 27.63 -5.46 -19.43
N LEU A 712 27.96 -4.17 -19.34
CA LEU A 712 27.19 -3.09 -19.96
C LEU A 712 26.98 -3.33 -21.47
N SER A 713 27.98 -3.84 -22.18
CA SER A 713 27.90 -4.16 -23.61
C SER A 713 26.88 -5.27 -23.91
N THR A 714 26.93 -6.38 -23.18
CA THR A 714 25.98 -7.49 -23.26
C THR A 714 24.57 -7.03 -22.96
N PHE A 715 24.43 -6.20 -21.94
CA PHE A 715 23.17 -5.62 -21.53
C PHE A 715 22.56 -4.68 -22.59
N LEU A 716 23.35 -3.78 -23.20
CA LEU A 716 22.91 -2.91 -24.30
C LEU A 716 22.48 -3.71 -25.55
N LYS A 717 23.13 -4.84 -25.80
CA LYS A 717 22.74 -5.78 -26.87
C LYS A 717 21.32 -6.32 -26.64
N LEU A 718 20.92 -6.56 -25.39
CA LEU A 718 19.55 -6.97 -25.04
C LEU A 718 18.54 -5.82 -25.14
N GLU A 719 18.91 -4.58 -24.79
CA GLU A 719 18.04 -3.41 -24.94
C GLU A 719 17.60 -3.21 -26.41
N THR A 720 18.51 -3.45 -27.35
CA THR A 720 18.24 -3.32 -28.80
C THR A 720 17.61 -4.57 -29.42
N GLY A 721 17.89 -5.76 -28.87
CA GLY A 721 17.49 -7.06 -29.42
C GLY A 721 16.07 -7.53 -29.07
N ASP A 722 15.42 -6.96 -28.05
CA ASP A 722 14.11 -7.42 -27.52
C ASP A 722 12.96 -7.48 -28.56
N ARG A 723 13.10 -6.82 -29.71
CA ARG A 723 12.08 -6.79 -30.77
C ARG A 723 12.39 -7.69 -31.97
N ASN A 724 13.58 -8.28 -32.04
CA ASN A 724 13.97 -9.11 -33.17
C ASN A 724 13.26 -10.47 -33.09
N ARG A 725 12.44 -10.78 -34.09
CA ARG A 725 11.79 -12.09 -34.21
C ARG A 725 12.50 -12.94 -35.25
N HIS A 726 12.75 -14.19 -34.92
CA HIS A 726 13.19 -15.19 -35.86
C HIS A 726 11.95 -15.95 -36.37
N GLU A 727 11.29 -15.39 -37.40
CA GLU A 727 9.91 -15.68 -37.86
C GLU A 727 9.48 -17.17 -37.92
N HIS A 728 10.42 -18.12 -38.03
CA HIS A 728 10.15 -19.57 -38.07
C HIS A 728 10.96 -20.43 -37.08
N HIS A 729 11.77 -19.84 -36.20
CA HIS A 729 12.62 -20.61 -35.28
C HIS A 729 12.00 -20.65 -33.87
N VAL A 730 11.83 -21.87 -33.36
CA VAL A 730 11.40 -22.15 -31.99
C VAL A 730 12.56 -22.67 -31.16
N CYS A 731 12.57 -22.35 -29.87
CA CYS A 731 13.55 -22.90 -28.94
C CYS A 731 13.40 -24.42 -28.86
N SER A 732 14.52 -25.14 -28.90
CA SER A 732 14.52 -26.61 -28.89
C SER A 732 14.17 -27.20 -27.52
N VAL A 733 14.26 -26.38 -26.45
CA VAL A 733 13.90 -26.74 -25.08
C VAL A 733 12.47 -26.28 -24.77
N CYS A 734 12.22 -24.97 -24.66
CA CYS A 734 10.91 -24.47 -24.22
C CYS A 734 9.83 -24.42 -25.31
N ARG A 735 10.20 -24.65 -26.58
CA ARG A 735 9.29 -24.66 -27.74
C ARG A 735 8.57 -23.32 -28.04
N TYR A 736 8.90 -22.25 -27.33
CA TYR A 736 8.46 -20.91 -27.67
C TYR A 736 9.22 -20.34 -28.88
N PRO A 737 8.60 -19.45 -29.67
CA PRO A 737 9.29 -18.67 -30.70
C PRO A 737 10.50 -17.92 -30.12
N ILE A 738 11.62 -17.91 -30.83
CA ILE A 738 12.83 -17.22 -30.38
C ILE A 738 12.70 -15.73 -30.67
N ILE A 739 12.70 -14.93 -29.59
CA ILE A 739 12.72 -13.46 -29.59
C ILE A 739 14.08 -13.02 -29.05
N GLY A 740 14.71 -12.05 -29.71
CA GLY A 740 16.07 -11.62 -29.41
C GLY A 740 17.13 -12.54 -30.03
N SER A 741 18.29 -12.64 -29.39
CA SER A 741 19.40 -13.45 -29.89
C SER A 741 19.05 -14.95 -29.98
N ARG A 742 19.52 -15.57 -31.06
CA ARG A 742 19.41 -17.01 -31.29
C ARG A 742 20.76 -17.68 -31.10
N PHE A 743 20.85 -18.56 -30.11
CA PHE A 743 22.05 -19.36 -29.85
C PHE A 743 21.93 -20.70 -30.55
N LYS A 744 22.66 -20.87 -31.65
CA LYS A 744 22.68 -22.11 -32.43
C LYS A 744 23.89 -22.95 -32.04
N GLU A 745 23.67 -24.20 -31.69
CA GLU A 745 24.75 -25.15 -31.45
C GLU A 745 25.32 -25.64 -32.79
N VAL A 746 26.64 -25.79 -32.89
CA VAL A 746 27.32 -26.02 -34.16
C VAL A 746 27.27 -27.48 -34.62
N LYS A 747 27.33 -28.48 -33.74
CA LYS A 747 27.38 -29.90 -34.12
C LYS A 747 26.01 -30.52 -34.41
N SER A 748 25.05 -30.31 -33.51
CA SER A 748 23.68 -30.83 -33.54
C SER A 748 22.66 -29.81 -34.08
N HIS A 749 23.08 -28.57 -34.35
CA HIS A 749 22.27 -27.54 -35.04
C HIS A 749 20.96 -27.12 -34.36
N PHE A 750 20.69 -27.55 -33.12
CA PHE A 750 19.55 -27.07 -32.36
C PHE A 750 19.73 -25.60 -31.95
N SER A 751 18.64 -24.89 -31.73
CA SER A 751 18.63 -23.48 -31.35
C SER A 751 17.99 -23.27 -29.99
N LEU A 752 18.60 -22.41 -29.17
CA LEU A 752 18.12 -21.99 -27.86
C LEU A 752 17.76 -20.50 -27.88
N CYS A 753 16.76 -20.12 -27.08
CA CYS A 753 16.48 -18.73 -26.76
C CYS A 753 17.41 -18.25 -25.64
N ASN A 754 17.44 -16.93 -25.39
CA ASN A 754 18.26 -16.31 -24.35
C ASN A 754 18.13 -17.02 -22.99
N GLN A 755 16.91 -17.30 -22.54
CA GLN A 755 16.64 -17.92 -21.24
C GLN A 755 17.17 -19.37 -21.15
N CYS A 756 16.89 -20.20 -22.14
CA CYS A 756 17.35 -21.59 -22.11
C CYS A 756 18.87 -21.70 -22.26
N TYR A 757 19.49 -20.79 -23.04
CA TYR A 757 20.94 -20.73 -23.15
C TYR A 757 21.58 -20.27 -21.83
N SER A 758 21.10 -19.17 -21.23
CA SER A 758 21.62 -18.66 -19.95
C SER A 758 21.46 -19.69 -18.82
N GLU A 759 20.36 -20.44 -18.79
CA GLU A 759 20.12 -21.50 -17.81
C GLU A 759 20.90 -22.80 -18.10
N GLY A 760 21.54 -22.93 -19.27
CA GLY A 760 22.32 -24.13 -19.60
C GLY A 760 21.46 -25.35 -19.94
N LYS A 761 20.23 -25.10 -20.40
CA LYS A 761 19.27 -26.15 -20.76
C LYS A 761 19.53 -26.63 -22.18
N VAL A 762 19.71 -27.95 -22.34
CA VAL A 762 19.86 -28.60 -23.65
C VAL A 762 18.81 -29.71 -23.83
N PRO A 763 18.41 -30.04 -25.06
CA PRO A 763 17.51 -31.16 -25.29
C PRO A 763 18.20 -32.50 -24.93
N PRO A 764 17.49 -33.46 -24.32
CA PRO A 764 18.08 -34.71 -23.84
C PRO A 764 18.69 -35.55 -24.97
N ASN A 765 18.08 -35.51 -26.16
CA ASN A 765 18.49 -36.27 -27.35
C ASN A 765 19.85 -35.82 -27.93
N PHE A 766 20.42 -34.70 -27.45
CA PHE A 766 21.68 -34.14 -27.95
C PHE A 766 22.71 -34.02 -26.82
N LYS A 767 22.79 -35.02 -25.93
CA LYS A 767 23.81 -35.04 -24.87
C LYS A 767 25.22 -35.10 -25.48
N GLN A 768 26.08 -34.16 -25.12
CA GLN A 768 27.47 -34.03 -25.58
C GLN A 768 28.38 -33.66 -24.41
N ASP A 769 29.67 -33.95 -24.54
CA ASP A 769 30.69 -33.56 -23.55
C ASP A 769 30.95 -32.05 -23.57
N GLU A 770 30.95 -31.44 -24.76
CA GLU A 770 31.10 -30.01 -24.96
C GLU A 770 30.15 -29.49 -26.04
N TYR A 771 29.56 -28.33 -25.77
CA TYR A 771 28.66 -27.63 -26.68
C TYR A 771 29.28 -26.34 -27.16
N LYS A 772 29.33 -26.14 -28.48
CA LYS A 772 29.84 -24.90 -29.09
C LYS A 772 28.68 -24.11 -29.68
N PHE A 773 28.44 -22.92 -29.15
CA PHE A 773 27.33 -22.07 -29.59
C PHE A 773 27.83 -20.89 -30.40
N LYS A 774 27.09 -20.57 -31.46
CA LYS A 774 27.20 -19.32 -32.21
C LYS A 774 25.94 -18.50 -32.00
N GLU A 775 26.11 -17.24 -31.68
CA GLU A 775 25.01 -16.29 -31.52
C GLU A 775 24.67 -15.59 -32.84
N TYR A 776 23.37 -15.44 -33.10
CA TYR A 776 22.85 -14.65 -34.21
C TYR A 776 21.89 -13.59 -33.67
N GLY A 777 22.15 -12.31 -33.93
CA GLY A 777 21.28 -11.22 -33.48
C GLY A 777 20.12 -10.92 -34.44
N LYS A 778 20.27 -11.30 -35.71
CA LYS A 778 19.25 -11.18 -36.77
C LYS A 778 19.29 -12.39 -37.71
N GLU A 779 18.16 -12.72 -38.34
CA GLU A 779 18.10 -13.84 -39.29
C GLU A 779 19.00 -13.61 -40.52
N ALA A 780 19.18 -12.35 -40.95
CA ALA A 780 20.06 -12.01 -42.07
C ALA A 780 21.53 -12.42 -41.82
N GLU A 781 22.00 -12.37 -40.58
CA GLU A 781 23.35 -12.82 -40.21
C GLU A 781 23.46 -14.34 -40.31
N ALA A 782 22.42 -15.05 -39.87
CA ALA A 782 22.34 -16.50 -39.99
C ALA A 782 22.27 -16.98 -41.45
N MET A 783 21.60 -16.22 -42.32
CA MET A 783 21.55 -16.52 -43.76
C MET A 783 22.89 -16.29 -44.46
N LYS A 784 23.59 -15.19 -44.17
CA LYS A 784 24.94 -14.92 -44.72
C LYS A 784 25.92 -16.04 -44.40
N ASP A 785 25.87 -16.54 -43.18
CA ASP A 785 26.68 -17.66 -42.71
C ASP A 785 26.40 -18.95 -43.50
N LYS A 786 25.13 -19.26 -43.77
CA LYS A 786 24.74 -20.39 -44.62
C LYS A 786 25.29 -20.23 -46.04
N CYS A 787 25.20 -19.04 -46.63
CA CYS A 787 25.70 -18.77 -47.99
C CYS A 787 27.23 -18.84 -48.10
N LEU A 788 27.97 -18.44 -47.05
CA LEU A 788 29.43 -18.59 -47.00
C LEU A 788 29.86 -20.05 -46.93
N CYS A 789 29.11 -20.91 -46.21
CA CYS A 789 29.36 -22.35 -46.19
C CYS A 789 29.15 -23.00 -47.57
N PHE A 790 28.21 -22.52 -48.39
CA PHE A 790 28.02 -23.00 -49.76
C PHE A 790 29.18 -22.61 -50.70
N ASN A 791 29.81 -21.44 -50.50
CA ASN A 791 30.98 -21.02 -51.28
C ASN A 791 32.29 -21.75 -50.91
N LEU A 792 32.36 -22.37 -49.73
CA LEU A 792 33.50 -23.20 -49.30
C LEU A 792 33.35 -24.68 -49.72
N GLN A 793 32.13 -25.14 -50.00
CA GLN A 793 31.87 -26.49 -50.51
C GLN A 793 31.97 -26.62 -52.04
N SER A 794 32.09 -25.53 -52.80
CA SER A 794 32.24 -25.57 -54.27
C SER A 794 33.69 -25.68 -54.77
N ARG A 795 34.68 -25.91 -53.89
CA ARG A 795 36.09 -26.10 -54.26
C ARG A 795 36.71 -27.34 -53.61
N LYS A 796 36.16 -28.51 -53.92
CA LYS A 796 36.79 -29.85 -53.93
C LYS A 796 35.93 -30.66 -54.91
N ASP A 797 36.39 -31.16 -56.04
CA ASP A 797 37.58 -31.95 -56.38
C ASP A 797 37.87 -31.84 -57.92
N PRO A 798 38.98 -32.39 -58.45
CA PRO A 798 39.81 -31.82 -59.53
C PRO A 798 39.25 -31.85 -60.95
#